data_AF-A0A3S1B6Z6-F1
#
_entry.id   AF-A0A3S1B6Z6-F1
#
_cell.length_a   1.000
_cell.length_b   1.000
_cell.length_c   1.000
_cell.angle_alpha   90.00
_cell.angle_beta   90.00
_cell.angle_gamma   90.00
#
_symmetry.space_group_name_H-M   'P 1'
#
loop_
_entity.id
_entity.type
_entity.pdbx_description
1 polymer ?
#
loop_
_entity_poly.entity_id
_entity_poly.type
_entity_poly.pdbx_seq_one_letter_code
_entity_poly.pdbx_strand_id
1 'polypeptide(L)'
;MKIRLKIKHLAGLVVVAALIFILFREYVIPRMELTAAEEGFEQGKVTGKEKLLKLISTAEGSKKWELISKYVIPGTPGLDEQSYDVVVGPDSTEGGGVDRSEPVKFDDSEKLPLLLDYVRNGPADKSEYGTAASGLARTFYVKGNPAEAVAILKQAEERIPQIYGFTRLNLAIQRAWLLNFAGEEEQAQEIITGLMKTEDKIGSLDLTARLVTMRAQFLAREGKLQEAVDIVGHTIRDNKSESGSTGNQADQVSRVWDPIGRLTALSQQLKAASRQTNLASTVKGRVTRSDGTPLAGVGVFLREKKDVTHSLLDAEPYLTVTNSKGEYEFPVVLAGIYQLYAGFSLNQIDGWTWPVMPGDWIDLNESKHLVKDITLRPLLDLISPVNKQVIKGDSIDFQWEPVQGAASYSLEMGLEETGLTGLSIRSGIQDTHIQIPVTDLYDKQTGITSHSNSENVMIPDPNSILGFSNPKATYSWSIEAYDAKGKLLTRSNGYRLNSNTLGALPLLQIKSRTLTDADRLLLGGKLDEALGAYKQSAKLNPSDVHSVRMLIKILDALSDDREERKKLAEEQLPYEKRLAELYPSADNWFRVMIYYYRHNDWEAFYTAYKEMEKYKAPGSDDTYDRSLYATVLLKQGRLAESVKAFEHVMQDDRSHRFVGNYLAAALLCGDSFASVQALARKYPEISFTGETYWEEMILQLEKEARGSADYRQQVSEKIRWVLSGEKKLETWLKSTHESGMKQFVQTLAHVG
;
A
#
# COMPACT_ATOMS: atom_id res chain seq x y z
N MET A 1 65.67 -46.40 -12.99
CA MET A 1 64.76 -47.48 -12.57
C MET A 1 63.98 -47.97 -13.80
N LYS A 2 64.12 -49.23 -14.24
CA LYS A 2 63.42 -49.76 -15.43
C LYS A 2 62.21 -50.60 -14.97
N ILE A 3 61.00 -50.09 -15.16
CA ILE A 3 59.77 -50.81 -14.82
C ILE A 3 59.46 -51.79 -15.96
N ARG A 4 59.45 -53.10 -15.68
CA ARG A 4 59.01 -54.14 -16.63
C ARG A 4 57.52 -54.42 -16.41
N LEU A 5 56.65 -53.83 -17.23
CA LEU A 5 55.21 -54.09 -17.17
C LEU A 5 54.86 -55.33 -18.01
N LYS A 6 54.14 -56.29 -17.44
CA LYS A 6 53.62 -57.45 -18.20
C LYS A 6 52.47 -56.97 -19.10
N ILE A 7 52.40 -57.45 -20.35
CA ILE A 7 51.37 -57.06 -21.35
C ILE A 7 49.94 -57.17 -20.78
N LYS A 8 49.66 -58.19 -19.97
CA LYS A 8 48.37 -58.36 -19.29
C LYS A 8 47.99 -57.20 -18.34
N HIS A 9 48.97 -56.53 -17.74
CA HIS A 9 48.74 -55.36 -16.90
C HIS A 9 48.48 -54.11 -17.74
N LEU A 10 49.13 -53.99 -18.90
CA LEU A 10 48.84 -52.91 -19.86
C LEU A 10 47.42 -53.03 -20.41
N ALA A 11 47.00 -54.23 -20.82
CA ALA A 11 45.63 -54.50 -21.28
C ALA A 11 44.59 -54.21 -20.18
N GLY A 12 44.85 -54.62 -18.94
CA GLY A 12 44.00 -54.30 -17.79
C GLY A 12 43.89 -52.79 -17.54
N LEU A 13 44.98 -52.05 -17.68
CA LEU A 13 45.02 -50.59 -17.50
C LEU A 13 44.22 -49.86 -18.58
N VAL A 14 44.25 -50.34 -19.83
CA VAL A 14 43.43 -49.79 -20.93
C VAL A 14 41.94 -50.04 -20.68
N VAL A 15 41.55 -51.23 -20.22
CA VAL A 15 40.15 -51.53 -19.89
C VAL A 15 39.67 -50.66 -18.73
N VAL A 16 40.48 -50.51 -17.68
CA VAL A 16 40.16 -49.63 -16.54
C VAL A 16 40.07 -48.18 -17.00
N ALA A 17 40.99 -47.69 -17.85
CA ALA A 17 40.93 -46.34 -18.38
C ALA A 17 39.70 -46.12 -19.26
N ALA A 18 39.30 -47.10 -20.07
CA ALA A 18 38.07 -47.03 -20.86
C ALA A 18 36.82 -47.01 -19.97
N LEU A 19 36.78 -47.83 -18.91
CA LEU A 19 35.69 -47.82 -17.94
C LEU A 19 35.63 -46.50 -17.16
N ILE A 20 36.78 -45.95 -16.74
CA ILE A 20 36.85 -44.63 -16.11
C ILE A 20 36.38 -43.55 -17.08
N PHE A 21 36.78 -43.61 -18.35
CA PHE A 21 36.34 -42.64 -19.36
C PHE A 21 34.83 -42.70 -19.59
N ILE A 22 34.25 -43.91 -19.66
CA ILE A 22 32.80 -44.09 -19.75
C ILE A 22 32.11 -43.55 -18.49
N LEU A 23 32.60 -43.90 -17.29
CA LEU A 23 32.02 -43.38 -16.05
C LEU A 23 32.12 -41.85 -15.97
N PHE A 24 33.25 -41.29 -16.38
CA PHE A 24 33.48 -39.85 -16.40
C PHE A 24 32.55 -39.16 -17.38
N ARG A 25 32.38 -39.73 -18.58
CA ARG A 25 31.49 -39.20 -19.63
C ARG A 25 30.01 -39.32 -19.27
N GLU A 26 29.58 -40.45 -18.74
CA GLU A 26 28.16 -40.74 -18.49
C GLU A 26 27.67 -40.21 -17.13
N TYR A 27 28.55 -40.03 -16.14
CA TYR A 27 28.13 -39.64 -14.78
C TYR A 27 28.78 -38.35 -14.25
N VAL A 28 30.07 -38.10 -14.54
CA VAL A 28 30.78 -36.94 -13.96
C VAL A 28 30.52 -35.67 -14.75
N ILE A 29 30.70 -35.69 -16.08
CA ILE A 29 30.48 -34.52 -16.95
C ILE A 29 29.03 -33.99 -16.82
N PRO A 30 27.97 -34.82 -16.91
CA PRO A 30 26.60 -34.30 -16.79
C PRO A 30 26.28 -33.71 -15.42
N ARG A 31 26.91 -34.19 -14.35
CA ARG A 31 26.77 -33.61 -13.00
C ARG A 31 27.46 -32.26 -12.91
N MET A 32 28.69 -32.14 -13.43
CA MET A 32 29.39 -30.86 -13.48
C MET A 32 28.66 -29.82 -14.33
N GLU A 33 28.10 -30.24 -15.48
CA GLU A 33 27.29 -29.35 -16.31
C GLU A 33 26.02 -28.89 -15.61
N LEU A 34 25.35 -29.79 -14.87
CA LEU A 34 24.20 -29.44 -14.05
C LEU A 34 24.60 -28.45 -12.96
N THR A 35 25.59 -28.75 -12.13
CA THR A 35 26.04 -27.83 -11.05
C THR A 35 26.44 -26.46 -11.60
N ALA A 36 27.15 -26.40 -12.73
CA ALA A 36 27.51 -25.12 -13.36
C ALA A 36 26.29 -24.38 -13.93
N ALA A 37 25.26 -25.09 -14.40
CA ALA A 37 24.00 -24.49 -14.84
C ALA A 37 23.18 -23.97 -13.65
N GLU A 38 23.13 -24.72 -12.55
CA GLU A 38 22.48 -24.36 -11.29
C GLU A 38 23.12 -23.11 -10.68
N GLU A 39 24.43 -23.13 -10.46
CA GLU A 39 25.18 -21.95 -9.98
C GLU A 39 25.00 -20.75 -10.90
N GLY A 40 25.00 -20.98 -12.22
CA GLY A 40 24.76 -19.91 -13.19
C GLY A 40 23.34 -19.33 -13.08
N PHE A 41 22.34 -20.17 -12.90
CA PHE A 41 20.94 -19.79 -12.75
C PHE A 41 20.69 -19.04 -11.44
N GLU A 42 21.22 -19.54 -10.33
CA GLU A 42 21.19 -18.94 -9.00
C GLU A 42 21.92 -17.59 -8.94
N GLN A 43 23.00 -17.43 -9.72
CA GLN A 43 23.70 -16.15 -9.88
C GLN A 43 23.01 -15.19 -10.85
N GLY A 44 21.82 -15.54 -11.36
CA GLY A 44 21.07 -14.72 -12.29
C GLY A 44 21.74 -14.56 -13.67
N LYS A 45 22.54 -15.53 -14.12
CA LYS A 45 23.19 -15.50 -15.44
C LYS A 45 22.28 -16.11 -16.50
N VAL A 46 22.03 -15.35 -17.58
CA VAL A 46 21.27 -15.82 -18.76
C VAL A 46 21.82 -17.14 -19.31
N THR A 47 23.14 -17.30 -19.36
CA THR A 47 23.79 -18.54 -19.82
C THR A 47 23.51 -19.74 -18.90
N GLY A 48 23.27 -19.51 -17.61
CA GLY A 48 22.85 -20.55 -16.66
C GLY A 48 21.44 -21.03 -16.97
N LYS A 49 20.51 -20.09 -17.18
CA LYS A 49 19.14 -20.38 -17.62
C LYS A 49 19.09 -21.20 -18.90
N GLU A 50 19.82 -20.80 -19.94
CA GLU A 50 19.84 -21.50 -21.23
C GLU A 50 20.36 -22.96 -21.10
N LYS A 51 21.44 -23.15 -20.34
CA LYS A 51 21.97 -24.50 -20.06
C LYS A 51 20.98 -25.35 -19.28
N LEU A 52 20.32 -24.76 -18.28
CA LEU A 52 19.33 -25.45 -17.46
C LEU A 52 18.10 -25.85 -18.29
N LEU A 53 17.62 -24.96 -19.17
CA LEU A 53 16.53 -25.25 -20.11
C LEU A 53 16.89 -26.41 -21.03
N LYS A 54 18.11 -26.42 -21.57
CA LYS A 54 18.62 -27.53 -22.39
C LYS A 54 18.66 -28.83 -21.60
N LEU A 55 19.21 -28.82 -20.38
CA LEU A 55 19.26 -30.00 -19.51
C LEU A 55 17.87 -30.56 -19.22
N ILE A 56 16.89 -29.70 -18.89
CA ILE A 56 15.49 -30.08 -18.70
C ILE A 56 14.92 -30.74 -19.96
N SER A 57 15.13 -30.13 -21.13
CA SER A 57 14.58 -30.62 -22.40
C SER A 57 15.12 -31.98 -22.82
N THR A 58 16.36 -32.30 -22.42
CA THR A 58 17.03 -33.57 -22.74
C THR A 58 16.90 -34.63 -21.64
N ALA A 59 16.45 -34.26 -20.44
CA ALA A 59 16.29 -35.19 -19.34
C ALA A 59 15.08 -36.12 -19.59
N GLU A 60 15.18 -37.36 -19.13
CA GLU A 60 14.11 -38.36 -19.22
C GLU A 60 13.72 -38.87 -17.82
N GLY A 61 12.50 -39.42 -17.73
CA GLY A 61 12.00 -40.04 -16.50
C GLY A 61 11.95 -39.11 -15.29
N SER A 62 12.28 -39.64 -14.11
CA SER A 62 12.19 -38.91 -12.84
C SER A 62 13.07 -37.67 -12.78
N LYS A 63 14.24 -37.68 -13.43
CA LYS A 63 15.18 -36.55 -13.44
C LYS A 63 14.58 -35.32 -14.12
N LYS A 64 13.82 -35.51 -15.20
CA LYS A 64 13.12 -34.41 -15.88
C LYS A 64 12.15 -33.71 -14.93
N TRP A 65 11.35 -34.50 -14.23
CA TRP A 65 10.34 -34.01 -13.29
C TRP A 65 10.96 -33.31 -12.09
N GLU A 66 12.08 -33.82 -11.57
CA GLU A 66 12.84 -33.18 -10.50
C GLU A 66 13.35 -31.79 -10.93
N LEU A 67 13.92 -31.67 -12.14
CA LEU A 67 14.41 -30.38 -12.64
C LEU A 67 13.26 -29.37 -12.88
N ILE A 68 12.13 -29.82 -13.42
CA ILE A 68 10.95 -28.95 -13.61
C ILE A 68 10.41 -28.52 -12.23
N SER A 69 10.26 -29.45 -11.30
CA SER A 69 9.79 -29.19 -9.93
C SER A 69 10.69 -28.20 -9.19
N LYS A 70 12.02 -28.31 -9.36
CA LYS A 70 12.97 -27.45 -8.65
C LYS A 70 13.11 -26.06 -9.28
N TYR A 71 13.07 -25.94 -10.61
CA TYR A 71 13.49 -24.70 -11.28
C TYR A 71 12.38 -23.98 -12.05
N VAL A 72 11.32 -24.69 -12.43
CA VAL A 72 10.23 -24.12 -13.24
C VAL A 72 9.04 -23.77 -12.35
N ILE A 73 8.58 -24.73 -11.54
CA ILE A 73 7.37 -24.55 -10.71
C ILE A 73 7.50 -23.43 -9.67
N PRO A 74 8.59 -23.29 -8.89
CA PRO A 74 8.65 -22.30 -7.79
C PRO A 74 8.58 -20.84 -8.25
N GLY A 75 8.84 -20.57 -9.53
CA GLY A 75 8.69 -19.23 -10.13
C GLY A 75 7.41 -19.09 -10.97
N THR A 76 6.47 -20.03 -10.88
CA THR A 76 5.24 -20.01 -11.67
C THR A 76 4.06 -19.55 -10.80
N PRO A 77 3.55 -18.32 -10.99
CA PRO A 77 2.38 -17.86 -10.26
C PRO A 77 1.19 -18.78 -10.49
N GLY A 78 0.59 -19.25 -9.40
CA GLY A 78 -0.77 -19.78 -9.40
C GLY A 78 -1.82 -18.72 -9.79
N LEU A 79 -3.07 -19.16 -9.96
CA LEU A 79 -4.23 -18.28 -10.21
C LEU A 79 -4.54 -17.37 -9.02
N ASP A 80 -4.20 -17.81 -7.81
CA ASP A 80 -4.42 -17.14 -6.52
C ASP A 80 -3.12 -16.64 -5.87
N GLU A 81 -1.96 -16.80 -6.51
CA GLU A 81 -0.67 -16.37 -5.94
C GLU A 81 -0.30 -14.94 -6.37
N GLN A 82 0.16 -14.16 -5.40
CA GLN A 82 0.56 -12.77 -5.57
C GLN A 82 2.04 -12.62 -5.95
N SER A 83 2.47 -13.25 -7.04
CA SER A 83 3.84 -13.07 -7.51
C SER A 83 3.93 -11.88 -8.47
N TYR A 84 3.69 -10.68 -7.97
CA TYR A 84 3.96 -9.44 -8.70
C TYR A 84 5.20 -8.78 -8.11
N ASP A 85 6.12 -8.34 -8.96
CA ASP A 85 7.33 -7.68 -8.49
C ASP A 85 7.01 -6.28 -7.93
N VAL A 86 5.97 -5.64 -8.47
CA VAL A 86 5.50 -4.32 -8.08
C VAL A 86 3.99 -4.29 -8.06
N VAL A 87 3.40 -3.82 -6.97
CA VAL A 87 1.96 -3.55 -6.86
C VAL A 87 1.80 -2.07 -6.66
N VAL A 88 1.02 -1.43 -7.54
CA VAL A 88 0.75 0.01 -7.50
C VAL A 88 -0.72 0.22 -7.19
N GLY A 89 -1.02 1.11 -6.24
CA GLY A 89 -2.36 1.63 -6.01
C GLY A 89 -2.35 3.12 -5.67
N PRO A 90 -3.53 3.72 -5.41
CA PRO A 90 -3.68 5.13 -5.07
C PRO A 90 -2.77 5.58 -3.93
N ASP A 91 -2.71 4.80 -2.86
CA ASP A 91 -2.12 5.23 -1.58
C ASP A 91 -0.88 4.44 -1.18
N SER A 92 -0.51 3.40 -1.92
CA SER A 92 0.71 2.64 -1.69
C SER A 92 1.31 2.12 -2.99
N THR A 93 2.63 1.91 -2.95
CA THR A 93 3.34 1.08 -3.92
C THR A 93 4.13 0.06 -3.12
N GLU A 94 3.85 -1.21 -3.34
CA GLU A 94 4.51 -2.33 -2.68
C GLU A 94 5.47 -2.97 -3.68
N GLY A 95 6.74 -3.05 -3.33
CA GLY A 95 7.70 -3.87 -4.06
C GLY A 95 7.77 -5.24 -3.40
N GLY A 96 7.70 -6.30 -4.20
CA GLY A 96 8.21 -7.60 -3.74
C GLY A 96 9.65 -7.39 -3.31
N GLY A 97 10.02 -7.86 -2.12
CA GLY A 97 11.39 -7.72 -1.62
C GLY A 97 12.33 -8.39 -2.61
N VAL A 98 12.92 -7.61 -3.52
CA VAL A 98 13.87 -8.13 -4.50
C VAL A 98 15.12 -8.46 -3.71
N ASP A 99 15.17 -9.67 -3.17
CA ASP A 99 16.46 -10.22 -2.76
C ASP A 99 17.34 -10.16 -4.01
N ARG A 100 18.45 -9.43 -3.94
CA ARG A 100 19.36 -9.23 -5.09
C ARG A 100 19.96 -10.56 -5.57
N SER A 101 19.63 -11.67 -4.91
CA SER A 101 19.96 -13.05 -5.25
C SER A 101 18.83 -13.82 -5.94
N GLU A 102 17.68 -13.20 -6.30
CA GLU A 102 16.64 -13.93 -7.01
C GLU A 102 17.17 -14.47 -8.36
N PRO A 103 17.08 -15.78 -8.62
CA PRO A 103 17.53 -16.38 -9.87
C PRO A 103 16.76 -15.80 -11.06
N VAL A 104 17.39 -15.81 -12.25
CA VAL A 104 16.70 -15.41 -13.49
C VAL A 104 15.47 -16.30 -13.69
N LYS A 105 14.29 -15.70 -13.74
CA LYS A 105 13.02 -16.42 -13.95
C LYS A 105 12.90 -16.88 -15.41
N PHE A 106 12.35 -18.07 -15.63
CA PHE A 106 11.88 -18.49 -16.96
C PHE A 106 10.68 -17.61 -17.39
N ASP A 107 10.61 -17.25 -18.66
CA ASP A 107 9.45 -16.55 -19.20
C ASP A 107 8.29 -17.52 -19.48
N ASP A 108 7.09 -16.99 -19.72
CA ASP A 108 5.89 -17.79 -19.96
C ASP A 108 5.99 -18.69 -21.21
N SER A 109 6.77 -18.28 -22.21
CA SER A 109 6.98 -19.08 -23.42
C SER A 109 7.91 -20.27 -23.18
N GLU A 110 8.92 -20.09 -22.32
CA GLU A 110 9.83 -21.14 -21.85
C GLU A 110 9.13 -22.11 -20.89
N LYS A 111 8.31 -21.60 -19.97
CA LYS A 111 7.58 -22.40 -18.97
C LYS A 111 6.47 -23.26 -19.57
N LEU A 112 5.68 -22.71 -20.49
CA LEU A 112 4.47 -23.34 -20.99
C LEU A 112 4.67 -24.80 -21.46
N PRO A 113 5.62 -25.13 -22.35
CA PRO A 113 5.81 -26.51 -22.80
C PRO A 113 6.24 -27.44 -21.66
N LEU A 114 7.01 -26.94 -20.68
CA LEU A 114 7.51 -27.72 -19.55
C LEU A 114 6.40 -28.01 -18.54
N LEU A 115 5.59 -27.00 -18.20
CA LEU A 115 4.44 -27.15 -17.31
C LEU A 115 3.38 -28.06 -17.94
N LEU A 116 3.10 -27.90 -19.23
CA LEU A 116 2.16 -28.77 -19.94
C LEU A 116 2.58 -30.23 -19.89
N ASP A 117 3.86 -30.52 -20.11
CA ASP A 117 4.38 -31.89 -20.05
C ASP A 117 4.35 -32.44 -18.62
N TYR A 118 4.71 -31.62 -17.62
CA TYR A 118 4.67 -32.00 -16.21
C TYR A 118 3.24 -32.30 -15.72
N VAL A 119 2.27 -31.45 -16.05
CA VAL A 119 0.87 -31.63 -15.67
C VAL A 119 0.23 -32.84 -16.36
N ARG A 120 0.74 -33.26 -17.53
CA ARG A 120 0.24 -34.46 -18.23
C ARG A 120 0.91 -35.75 -17.79
N ASN A 121 2.23 -35.72 -17.58
CA ASN A 121 3.05 -36.92 -17.48
C ASN A 121 3.85 -37.01 -16.16
N GLY A 122 4.00 -35.89 -15.45
CA GLY A 122 4.73 -35.81 -14.18
C GLY A 122 3.98 -36.45 -13.00
N PRO A 123 4.65 -36.57 -11.84
CA PRO A 123 4.11 -37.21 -10.64
C PRO A 123 3.02 -36.35 -9.98
N ALA A 124 1.79 -36.86 -9.91
CA ALA A 124 0.63 -36.15 -9.36
C ALA A 124 0.47 -36.27 -7.83
N ASP A 125 1.33 -37.07 -7.18
CA ASP A 125 1.41 -37.26 -5.73
C ASP A 125 2.38 -36.26 -5.06
N LYS A 126 2.99 -35.37 -5.85
CA LYS A 126 3.89 -34.33 -5.35
C LYS A 126 3.14 -33.05 -5.01
N SER A 127 3.57 -32.37 -3.94
CA SER A 127 2.97 -31.13 -3.44
C SER A 127 2.89 -30.02 -4.50
N GLU A 128 3.93 -29.90 -5.31
CA GLU A 128 4.10 -28.89 -6.36
C GLU A 128 3.22 -29.12 -7.60
N TYR A 129 2.60 -30.30 -7.73
CA TYR A 129 1.75 -30.62 -8.88
C TYR A 129 0.54 -29.68 -8.98
N GLY A 130 -0.05 -29.31 -7.84
CA GLY A 130 -1.14 -28.33 -7.78
C GLY A 130 -0.70 -26.96 -8.29
N THR A 131 0.46 -26.48 -7.86
CA THR A 131 1.04 -25.19 -8.33
C THR A 131 1.30 -25.22 -9.82
N ALA A 132 1.87 -26.31 -10.36
CA ALA A 132 2.07 -26.45 -11.82
C ALA A 132 0.76 -26.41 -12.61
N ALA A 133 -0.28 -27.12 -12.14
CA ALA A 133 -1.58 -27.12 -12.79
C ALA A 133 -2.24 -25.73 -12.73
N SER A 134 -2.17 -25.07 -11.58
CA SER A 134 -2.68 -23.71 -11.38
C SER A 134 -1.98 -22.69 -12.30
N GLY A 135 -0.65 -22.70 -12.33
CA GLY A 135 0.14 -21.80 -13.18
C GLY A 135 -0.04 -22.05 -14.67
N LEU A 136 -0.21 -23.31 -15.07
CA LEU A 136 -0.55 -23.67 -16.45
C LEU A 136 -1.95 -23.16 -16.83
N ALA A 137 -2.94 -23.34 -15.95
CA ALA A 137 -4.29 -22.81 -16.15
C ALA A 137 -4.28 -21.28 -16.26
N ARG A 138 -3.55 -20.59 -15.38
CA ARG A 138 -3.31 -19.14 -15.48
C ARG A 138 -2.75 -18.75 -16.84
N THR A 139 -1.75 -19.47 -17.33
CA THR A 139 -1.13 -19.21 -18.63
C THR A 139 -2.14 -19.30 -19.78
N PHE A 140 -2.99 -20.33 -19.79
CA PHE A 140 -4.05 -20.46 -20.79
C PHE A 140 -5.12 -19.36 -20.66
N TYR A 141 -5.52 -19.03 -19.45
CA TYR A 141 -6.48 -17.95 -19.18
C TYR A 141 -5.97 -16.60 -19.70
N VAL A 142 -4.73 -16.21 -19.36
CA VAL A 142 -4.09 -14.97 -19.84
C VAL A 142 -3.99 -14.93 -21.36
N LYS A 143 -3.76 -16.08 -22.02
CA LYS A 143 -3.77 -16.19 -23.48
C LYS A 143 -5.16 -16.10 -24.12
N GLY A 144 -6.22 -15.96 -23.32
CA GLY A 144 -7.60 -15.86 -23.79
C GLY A 144 -8.23 -17.22 -24.10
N ASN A 145 -7.74 -18.30 -23.47
CA ASN A 145 -8.30 -19.65 -23.62
C ASN A 145 -8.81 -20.19 -22.26
N PRO A 146 -9.92 -19.64 -21.71
CA PRO A 146 -10.45 -20.05 -20.41
C PRO A 146 -10.94 -21.50 -20.40
N ALA A 147 -11.45 -22.02 -21.53
CA ALA A 147 -11.91 -23.39 -21.64
C ALA A 147 -10.78 -24.41 -21.42
N GLU A 148 -9.61 -24.18 -22.03
CA GLU A 148 -8.43 -25.03 -21.81
C GLU A 148 -7.91 -24.90 -20.37
N ALA A 149 -7.94 -23.70 -19.79
CA ALA A 149 -7.56 -23.48 -18.39
C ALA A 149 -8.43 -24.32 -17.43
N VAL A 150 -9.75 -24.31 -17.63
CA VAL A 150 -10.72 -25.13 -16.88
C VAL A 150 -10.45 -26.64 -17.10
N ALA A 151 -10.17 -27.05 -18.33
CA ALA A 151 -9.90 -28.44 -18.66
C ALA A 151 -8.62 -28.96 -17.98
N ILE A 152 -7.56 -28.14 -17.92
CA ILE A 152 -6.30 -28.45 -17.24
C ILE A 152 -6.52 -28.66 -15.73
N LEU A 153 -7.28 -27.78 -15.07
CA LEU A 153 -7.58 -27.94 -13.64
C LEU A 153 -8.38 -29.22 -13.38
N LYS A 154 -9.40 -29.49 -14.20
CA LYS A 154 -10.19 -30.73 -14.10
C LYS A 154 -9.32 -31.98 -14.28
N GLN A 155 -8.46 -31.99 -15.30
CA GLN A 155 -7.52 -33.10 -15.53
C GLN A 155 -6.59 -33.30 -14.33
N ALA A 156 -6.07 -32.20 -13.75
CA ALA A 156 -5.22 -32.26 -12.58
C ALA A 156 -5.96 -32.82 -11.35
N GLU A 157 -7.20 -32.37 -11.10
CA GLU A 157 -8.07 -32.90 -10.03
C GLU A 157 -8.31 -34.42 -10.15
N GLU A 158 -8.42 -34.95 -11.37
CA GLU A 158 -8.64 -36.39 -11.63
C GLU A 158 -7.38 -37.22 -11.43
N ARG A 159 -6.19 -36.65 -11.68
CA ARG A 159 -4.89 -37.33 -11.51
C ARG A 159 -4.40 -37.35 -10.06
N ILE A 160 -4.79 -36.37 -9.25
CA ILE A 160 -4.35 -36.27 -7.85
C ILE A 160 -4.99 -37.38 -7.00
N PRO A 161 -4.19 -38.18 -6.27
CA PRO A 161 -4.72 -39.20 -5.36
C PRO A 161 -5.62 -38.62 -4.26
N GLN A 162 -6.66 -39.35 -3.85
CA GLN A 162 -7.65 -38.89 -2.85
C GLN A 162 -7.04 -38.45 -1.51
N ILE A 163 -5.88 -38.99 -1.13
CA ILE A 163 -5.18 -38.63 0.11
C ILE A 163 -4.72 -37.17 0.13
N TYR A 164 -4.55 -36.54 -1.04
CA TYR A 164 -4.22 -35.12 -1.19
C TYR A 164 -5.47 -34.26 -1.38
N GLY A 165 -6.45 -34.46 -0.50
CA GLY A 165 -7.76 -33.80 -0.57
C GLY A 165 -7.67 -32.27 -0.61
N PHE A 166 -6.73 -31.68 0.12
CA PHE A 166 -6.51 -30.22 0.16
C PHE A 166 -6.14 -29.65 -1.22
N THR A 167 -5.12 -30.21 -1.88
CA THR A 167 -4.68 -29.73 -3.20
C THR A 167 -5.79 -29.89 -4.23
N ARG A 168 -6.49 -31.02 -4.22
CA ARG A 168 -7.62 -31.28 -5.12
C ARG A 168 -8.76 -30.28 -4.90
N LEU A 169 -9.07 -29.97 -3.65
CA LEU A 169 -10.07 -28.96 -3.29
C LEU A 169 -9.66 -27.57 -3.76
N ASN A 170 -8.41 -27.17 -3.56
CA ASN A 170 -7.92 -25.86 -4.01
C ASN A 170 -8.05 -25.71 -5.54
N LEU A 171 -7.67 -26.75 -6.31
CA LEU A 171 -7.85 -26.74 -7.77
C LEU A 171 -9.33 -26.67 -8.19
N ALA A 172 -10.22 -27.36 -7.48
CA ALA A 172 -11.66 -27.28 -7.74
C ALA A 172 -12.23 -25.87 -7.46
N ILE A 173 -11.78 -25.20 -6.41
CA ILE A 173 -12.13 -23.79 -6.11
C ILE A 173 -11.62 -22.88 -7.23
N GLN A 174 -10.37 -23.03 -7.66
CA GLN A 174 -9.80 -22.27 -8.79
C GLN A 174 -10.55 -22.53 -10.10
N ARG A 175 -11.02 -23.76 -10.33
CA ARG A 175 -11.84 -24.11 -11.49
C ARG A 175 -13.20 -23.44 -11.46
N ALA A 176 -13.88 -23.45 -10.31
CA ALA A 176 -15.13 -22.71 -10.12
C ALA A 176 -14.94 -21.20 -10.33
N TRP A 177 -13.82 -20.65 -9.86
CA TRP A 177 -13.43 -19.27 -10.09
C TRP A 177 -13.29 -18.98 -11.58
N LEU A 178 -12.50 -19.77 -12.34
CA LEU A 178 -12.34 -19.58 -13.79
C LEU A 178 -13.66 -19.68 -14.56
N LEU A 179 -14.52 -20.64 -14.21
CA LEU A 179 -15.84 -20.80 -14.83
C LEU A 179 -16.70 -19.55 -14.63
N ASN A 180 -16.63 -18.92 -13.45
CA ASN A 180 -17.33 -17.67 -13.19
C ASN A 180 -16.88 -16.54 -14.14
N PHE A 181 -15.56 -16.35 -14.33
CA PHE A 181 -15.04 -15.34 -15.26
C PHE A 181 -15.29 -15.69 -16.73
N ALA A 182 -15.42 -16.97 -17.06
CA ALA A 182 -15.80 -17.44 -18.38
C ALA A 182 -17.31 -17.25 -18.68
N GLY A 183 -18.11 -16.83 -17.70
CA GLY A 183 -19.57 -16.72 -17.82
C GLY A 183 -20.32 -18.04 -17.67
N GLU A 184 -19.63 -19.12 -17.29
CA GLU A 184 -20.16 -20.47 -17.07
C GLU A 184 -20.64 -20.65 -15.61
N GLU A 185 -21.50 -19.73 -15.17
CA GLU A 185 -21.90 -19.59 -13.77
C GLU A 185 -22.58 -20.82 -13.19
N GLU A 186 -23.45 -21.49 -13.96
CA GLU A 186 -24.16 -22.69 -13.51
C GLU A 186 -23.18 -23.80 -13.11
N GLN A 187 -22.14 -24.01 -13.91
CA GLN A 187 -21.09 -25.00 -13.64
C GLN A 187 -20.25 -24.60 -12.42
N ALA A 188 -19.93 -23.31 -12.27
CA ALA A 188 -19.22 -22.80 -11.10
C ALA A 188 -20.02 -23.04 -9.81
N GLN A 189 -21.31 -22.75 -9.83
CA GLN A 189 -22.21 -22.97 -8.70
C GLN A 189 -22.39 -24.45 -8.36
N GLU A 190 -22.44 -25.33 -9.37
CA GLU A 190 -22.51 -26.77 -9.17
C GLU A 190 -21.28 -27.28 -8.41
N ILE A 191 -20.09 -26.87 -8.83
CA ILE A 191 -18.83 -27.22 -8.16
C ILE A 191 -18.87 -26.73 -6.71
N ILE A 192 -19.16 -25.45 -6.48
CA ILE A 192 -19.16 -24.85 -5.13
C ILE A 192 -20.15 -25.58 -4.22
N THR A 193 -21.37 -25.82 -4.70
CA THR A 193 -22.40 -26.55 -3.94
C THR A 193 -21.97 -27.98 -3.65
N GLY A 194 -21.30 -28.64 -4.59
CA GLY A 194 -20.71 -29.97 -4.39
C GLY A 194 -19.62 -29.97 -3.31
N LEU A 195 -18.72 -29.00 -3.33
CA LEU A 195 -17.65 -28.84 -2.34
C LEU A 195 -18.20 -28.54 -0.95
N MET A 196 -19.20 -27.66 -0.83
CA MET A 196 -19.85 -27.34 0.46
C MET A 196 -20.54 -28.55 1.09
N LYS A 197 -21.07 -29.50 0.30
CA LYS A 197 -21.63 -30.75 0.85
C LYS A 197 -20.58 -31.68 1.45
N THR A 198 -19.30 -31.42 1.17
CA THR A 198 -18.16 -32.18 1.69
C THR A 198 -17.40 -31.42 2.79
N GLU A 199 -17.96 -30.30 3.27
CA GLU A 199 -17.33 -29.32 4.18
C GLU A 199 -16.77 -29.92 5.46
N ASP A 200 -17.44 -30.91 6.05
CA ASP A 200 -16.97 -31.66 7.24
C ASP A 200 -15.57 -32.30 7.07
N LYS A 201 -15.05 -32.36 5.84
CA LYS A 201 -13.75 -32.96 5.49
C LYS A 201 -12.69 -31.95 5.02
N ILE A 202 -13.02 -30.66 4.91
CA ILE A 202 -12.12 -29.65 4.32
C ILE A 202 -10.94 -29.36 5.25
N GLY A 203 -11.13 -29.41 6.58
CA GLY A 203 -10.06 -29.29 7.58
C GLY A 203 -9.26 -27.98 7.54
N SER A 204 -9.67 -27.01 6.71
CA SER A 204 -9.00 -25.74 6.49
C SER A 204 -10.03 -24.62 6.47
N LEU A 205 -10.01 -23.80 7.52
CA LEU A 205 -10.90 -22.66 7.67
C LEU A 205 -10.73 -21.62 6.54
N ASP A 206 -9.51 -21.50 5.98
CA ASP A 206 -9.24 -20.60 4.86
C ASP A 206 -10.00 -21.03 3.59
N LEU A 207 -9.90 -22.30 3.20
CA LEU A 207 -10.62 -22.80 2.02
C LEU A 207 -12.14 -22.72 2.23
N THR A 208 -12.63 -23.00 3.43
CA THR A 208 -14.04 -22.81 3.78
C THR A 208 -14.45 -21.35 3.63
N ALA A 209 -13.67 -20.40 4.15
CA ALA A 209 -13.98 -18.97 4.03
C ALA A 209 -13.99 -18.49 2.57
N ARG A 210 -13.05 -18.95 1.74
CA ARG A 210 -13.03 -18.66 0.28
C ARG A 210 -14.28 -19.20 -0.41
N LEU A 211 -14.65 -20.46 -0.12
CA LEU A 211 -15.83 -21.11 -0.70
C LEU A 211 -17.14 -20.40 -0.31
N VAL A 212 -17.29 -20.07 0.97
CA VAL A 212 -18.44 -19.33 1.51
C VAL A 212 -18.52 -17.93 0.93
N THR A 213 -17.38 -17.25 0.76
CA THR A 213 -17.31 -15.93 0.12
C THR A 213 -17.83 -15.98 -1.32
N MET A 214 -17.33 -16.93 -2.13
CA MET A 214 -17.81 -17.12 -3.50
C MET A 214 -19.31 -17.42 -3.52
N ARG A 215 -19.79 -18.32 -2.66
CA ARG A 215 -21.22 -18.66 -2.58
C ARG A 215 -22.09 -17.46 -2.21
N ALA A 216 -21.66 -16.66 -1.25
CA ALA A 216 -22.35 -15.46 -0.83
C ALA A 216 -22.42 -14.41 -1.95
N GLN A 217 -21.34 -14.24 -2.73
CA GLN A 217 -21.32 -13.37 -3.90
C GLN A 217 -22.32 -13.84 -4.98
N PHE A 218 -22.38 -15.14 -5.28
CA PHE A 218 -23.39 -15.71 -6.19
C PHE A 218 -24.82 -15.45 -5.70
N LEU A 219 -25.10 -15.74 -4.43
CA LEU A 219 -26.41 -15.49 -3.82
C LEU A 219 -26.79 -14.00 -3.87
N ALA A 220 -25.84 -13.10 -3.61
CA ALA A 220 -26.06 -11.66 -3.72
C ALA A 220 -26.41 -11.24 -5.15
N ARG A 221 -25.74 -11.79 -6.16
CA ARG A 221 -26.05 -11.56 -7.59
C ARG A 221 -27.46 -12.04 -7.96
N GLU A 222 -27.89 -13.17 -7.42
CA GLU A 222 -29.25 -13.70 -7.60
C GLU A 222 -30.32 -12.91 -6.84
N GLY A 223 -29.95 -11.88 -6.07
CA GLY A 223 -30.85 -11.13 -5.20
C GLY A 223 -31.24 -11.88 -3.93
N LYS A 224 -30.63 -13.03 -3.64
CA LYS A 224 -30.85 -13.86 -2.44
C LYS A 224 -29.95 -13.43 -1.29
N LEU A 225 -30.00 -12.14 -0.97
CA LEU A 225 -29.06 -11.55 -0.02
C LEU A 225 -29.20 -12.08 1.41
N GLN A 226 -30.43 -12.40 1.83
CA GLN A 226 -30.64 -12.99 3.15
C GLN A 226 -29.96 -14.36 3.27
N GLU A 227 -30.05 -15.20 2.23
CA GLU A 227 -29.36 -16.48 2.18
C GLU A 227 -27.83 -16.29 2.22
N ALA A 228 -27.31 -15.26 1.54
CA ALA A 228 -25.90 -14.89 1.60
C ALA A 228 -25.46 -14.46 3.01
N VAL A 229 -26.28 -13.67 3.70
CA VAL A 229 -26.01 -13.28 5.11
C VAL A 229 -26.06 -14.50 6.03
N ASP A 230 -27.01 -15.41 5.80
CA ASP A 230 -27.24 -16.57 6.64
C ASP A 230 -26.10 -17.59 6.52
N ILE A 231 -25.61 -17.88 5.31
CA ILE A 231 -24.52 -18.83 5.08
C ILE A 231 -23.20 -18.33 5.69
N VAL A 232 -22.89 -17.04 5.51
CA VAL A 232 -21.72 -16.40 6.13
C VAL A 232 -21.87 -16.41 7.65
N GLY A 233 -23.04 -16.04 8.16
CA GLY A 233 -23.32 -15.99 9.60
C GLY A 233 -23.26 -17.36 10.28
N HIS A 234 -23.69 -18.43 9.60
CA HIS A 234 -23.57 -19.80 10.09
C HIS A 234 -22.11 -20.22 10.18
N THR A 235 -21.35 -20.03 9.11
CA THR A 235 -19.91 -20.34 9.07
C THR A 235 -19.14 -19.63 10.18
N ILE A 236 -19.41 -18.35 10.42
CA ILE A 236 -18.81 -17.60 11.53
C ILE A 236 -19.15 -18.25 12.87
N ARG A 237 -20.42 -18.59 13.13
CA ARG A 237 -20.85 -19.17 14.41
C ARG A 237 -20.19 -20.51 14.68
N ASP A 238 -20.13 -21.37 13.66
CA ASP A 238 -19.63 -22.73 13.79
C ASP A 238 -18.12 -22.77 14.08
N ASN A 239 -17.38 -21.75 13.63
CA ASN A 239 -15.93 -21.68 13.77
C ASN A 239 -15.45 -20.70 14.87
N LYS A 240 -16.36 -19.94 15.50
CA LYS A 240 -16.02 -18.97 16.57
C LYS A 240 -15.58 -19.63 17.87
N SER A 241 -16.03 -20.87 18.14
CA SER A 241 -15.65 -21.65 19.32
C SER A 241 -14.19 -22.13 19.28
N GLU A 242 -13.62 -22.35 18.09
CA GLU A 242 -12.24 -22.83 17.94
C GLU A 242 -11.21 -21.70 18.09
N SER A 243 -11.53 -20.47 17.64
CA SER A 243 -10.63 -19.31 17.72
C SER A 243 -10.54 -18.64 19.09
N GLY A 244 -11.48 -18.90 20.01
CA GLY A 244 -11.53 -18.24 21.33
C GLY A 244 -10.49 -18.70 22.36
N SER A 245 -9.58 -19.62 22.02
CA SER A 245 -8.71 -20.31 22.99
C SER A 245 -7.22 -19.94 22.94
N THR A 246 -6.76 -19.13 21.97
CA THR A 246 -5.36 -18.66 21.87
C THR A 246 -5.21 -17.22 22.34
N GLY A 247 -5.43 -17.00 23.64
CA GLY A 247 -5.26 -15.70 24.29
C GLY A 247 -3.80 -15.20 24.35
N ASN A 248 -3.62 -13.94 23.95
CA ASN A 248 -2.70 -12.94 24.53
C ASN A 248 -1.20 -12.87 24.16
N GLN A 249 -0.64 -13.60 23.18
CA GLN A 249 0.75 -13.32 22.74
C GLN A 249 1.05 -13.36 21.23
N ALA A 250 0.08 -13.65 20.35
CA ALA A 250 0.29 -13.73 18.89
C ALA A 250 -0.22 -12.50 18.11
N ASP A 251 -0.32 -11.34 18.76
CA ASP A 251 -1.25 -10.26 18.40
C ASP A 251 -0.76 -9.24 17.34
N GLN A 252 0.34 -9.52 16.62
CA GLN A 252 0.77 -8.65 15.51
C GLN A 252 1.05 -9.40 14.20
N VAL A 253 1.57 -10.63 14.25
CA VAL A 253 1.86 -11.40 13.03
C VAL A 253 0.65 -12.18 12.53
N SER A 254 -0.30 -12.53 13.41
CA SER A 254 -1.46 -13.37 13.05
C SER A 254 -2.66 -12.62 12.45
N ARG A 255 -2.66 -11.27 12.43
CA ARG A 255 -3.81 -10.49 11.89
C ARG A 255 -3.93 -10.56 10.36
N VAL A 256 -2.85 -10.95 9.67
CA VAL A 256 -2.77 -11.06 8.21
C VAL A 256 -3.62 -12.23 7.68
N TRP A 257 -3.87 -13.24 8.51
CA TRP A 257 -4.61 -14.45 8.16
C TRP A 257 -5.74 -14.72 9.16
N ASP A 258 -6.76 -13.85 9.16
CA ASP A 258 -8.00 -14.03 9.93
C ASP A 258 -9.21 -14.31 9.02
N PRO A 259 -9.46 -15.58 8.63
CA PRO A 259 -10.63 -15.94 7.83
C PRO A 259 -11.97 -15.55 8.47
N ILE A 260 -12.07 -15.55 9.81
CA ILE A 260 -13.30 -15.17 10.53
C ILE A 260 -13.51 -13.66 10.47
N GLY A 261 -12.44 -12.88 10.61
CA GLY A 261 -12.45 -11.44 10.39
C GLY A 261 -12.95 -11.09 8.99
N ARG A 262 -12.45 -11.77 7.95
CA ARG A 262 -12.91 -11.59 6.56
C ARG A 262 -14.38 -11.94 6.37
N LEU A 263 -14.83 -13.09 6.90
CA LEU A 263 -16.26 -13.46 6.84
C LEU A 263 -17.13 -12.47 7.62
N THR A 264 -16.64 -11.94 8.75
CA THR A 264 -17.35 -10.93 9.55
C THR A 264 -17.52 -9.63 8.77
N ALA A 265 -16.46 -9.18 8.12
CA ALA A 265 -16.48 -8.05 7.20
C ALA A 265 -17.47 -8.26 6.04
N LEU A 266 -17.42 -9.42 5.38
CA LEU A 266 -18.36 -9.78 4.33
C LEU A 266 -19.82 -9.77 4.85
N SER A 267 -20.06 -10.32 6.05
CA SER A 267 -21.39 -10.30 6.68
C SER A 267 -21.91 -8.88 6.90
N GLN A 268 -21.04 -7.96 7.33
CA GLN A 268 -21.38 -6.55 7.51
C GLN A 268 -21.69 -5.90 6.17
N GLN A 269 -20.88 -6.17 5.15
CA GLN A 269 -21.11 -5.63 3.81
C GLN A 269 -22.43 -6.12 3.21
N LEU A 270 -22.72 -7.42 3.28
CA LEU A 270 -23.99 -7.98 2.80
C LEU A 270 -25.18 -7.36 3.54
N LYS A 271 -25.06 -7.11 4.85
CA LYS A 271 -26.09 -6.40 5.62
C LYS A 271 -26.24 -4.94 5.20
N ALA A 272 -25.15 -4.25 4.89
CA ALA A 272 -25.18 -2.87 4.39
C ALA A 272 -25.84 -2.81 3.00
N ALA A 273 -25.43 -3.70 2.09
CA ALA A 273 -25.99 -3.84 0.75
C ALA A 273 -27.50 -4.09 0.79
N SER A 274 -28.02 -4.81 1.81
CA SER A 274 -29.47 -5.07 1.93
C SER A 274 -30.36 -3.83 2.04
N ARG A 275 -29.76 -2.69 2.34
CA ARG A 275 -30.42 -1.39 2.49
C ARG A 275 -30.35 -0.55 1.21
N GLN A 276 -29.59 -1.01 0.22
CA GLN A 276 -29.31 -0.27 -1.00
C GLN A 276 -30.12 -0.81 -2.18
N THR A 277 -30.30 0.03 -3.20
CA THR A 277 -31.04 -0.30 -4.42
C THR A 277 -30.21 -1.12 -5.41
N ASN A 278 -28.88 -1.02 -5.35
CA ASN A 278 -27.95 -1.82 -6.14
C ASN A 278 -27.13 -2.73 -5.22
N LEU A 279 -27.33 -4.04 -5.33
CA LEU A 279 -26.69 -5.03 -4.45
C LEU A 279 -25.31 -5.47 -4.94
N ALA A 280 -25.12 -5.49 -6.25
CA ALA A 280 -23.90 -5.89 -6.89
C ALA A 280 -23.66 -5.08 -8.17
N SER A 281 -22.39 -4.82 -8.42
CA SER A 281 -21.85 -4.14 -9.59
C SER A 281 -20.94 -5.08 -10.38
N THR A 282 -20.83 -4.84 -11.67
CA THR A 282 -19.72 -5.35 -12.48
C THR A 282 -18.69 -4.24 -12.67
N VAL A 283 -17.42 -4.51 -12.37
CA VAL A 283 -16.32 -3.58 -12.61
C VAL A 283 -15.41 -4.16 -13.68
N LYS A 284 -15.15 -3.44 -14.76
CA LYS A 284 -14.27 -3.90 -15.83
C LYS A 284 -13.37 -2.80 -16.34
N GLY A 285 -12.36 -3.16 -17.13
CA GLY A 285 -11.48 -2.18 -17.75
C GLY A 285 -10.40 -2.82 -18.57
N ARG A 286 -9.45 -1.99 -19.01
CA ARG A 286 -8.25 -2.43 -19.71
C ARG A 286 -7.01 -1.82 -19.08
N VAL A 287 -5.94 -2.61 -19.03
CA VAL A 287 -4.58 -2.14 -18.71
C VAL A 287 -3.79 -1.97 -20.01
N THR A 288 -3.34 -0.74 -20.28
CA THR A 288 -2.61 -0.36 -21.49
C THR A 288 -1.45 0.55 -21.17
N ARG A 289 -0.47 0.61 -22.07
CA ARG A 289 0.48 1.74 -22.15
C ARG A 289 -0.15 2.87 -22.95
N SER A 290 0.31 4.10 -22.73
CA SER A 290 -0.19 5.29 -23.44
C SER A 290 0.08 5.26 -24.95
N ASP A 291 0.98 4.38 -25.40
CA ASP A 291 1.21 4.09 -26.83
C ASP A 291 0.16 3.14 -27.45
N GLY A 292 -0.80 2.66 -26.65
CA GLY A 292 -1.87 1.74 -27.07
C GLY A 292 -1.55 0.25 -26.87
N THR A 293 -0.34 -0.10 -26.41
CA THR A 293 0.04 -1.49 -26.18
C THR A 293 -0.76 -2.09 -25.02
N PRO A 294 -1.52 -3.18 -25.22
CA PRO A 294 -2.21 -3.87 -24.14
C PRO A 294 -1.22 -4.64 -23.24
N LEU A 295 -1.46 -4.66 -21.94
CA LEU A 295 -0.63 -5.39 -20.98
C LEU A 295 -1.38 -6.63 -20.49
N ALA A 296 -0.93 -7.79 -20.94
CA ALA A 296 -1.45 -9.09 -20.52
C ALA A 296 -0.79 -9.58 -19.24
N GLY A 297 -1.50 -10.36 -18.42
CA GLY A 297 -0.94 -10.96 -17.21
C GLY A 297 -0.75 -9.99 -16.04
N VAL A 298 -1.30 -8.78 -16.12
CA VAL A 298 -1.32 -7.81 -15.02
C VAL A 298 -2.36 -8.25 -14.00
N GLY A 299 -1.96 -8.33 -12.73
CA GLY A 299 -2.90 -8.57 -11.63
C GLY A 299 -3.71 -7.32 -11.38
N VAL A 300 -5.03 -7.43 -11.26
CA VAL A 300 -5.89 -6.32 -10.92
C VAL A 300 -6.65 -6.69 -9.66
N PHE A 301 -6.59 -5.82 -8.66
CA PHE A 301 -7.19 -6.03 -7.35
C PHE A 301 -8.14 -4.88 -7.05
N LEU A 302 -9.33 -5.20 -6.56
CA LEU A 302 -10.29 -4.20 -6.12
C LEU A 302 -10.45 -4.31 -4.60
N ARG A 303 -9.84 -3.38 -3.87
CA ARG A 303 -9.68 -3.46 -2.41
C ARG A 303 -10.70 -2.58 -1.72
N GLU A 304 -11.34 -3.10 -0.67
CA GLU A 304 -12.26 -2.30 0.15
C GLU A 304 -11.48 -1.29 0.98
N LYS A 305 -12.16 -0.22 1.42
CA LYS A 305 -11.56 0.85 2.24
C LYS A 305 -10.76 0.35 3.44
N LYS A 306 -11.24 -0.66 4.16
CA LYS A 306 -10.51 -1.22 5.31
C LYS A 306 -9.25 -2.00 4.91
N ASP A 307 -9.18 -2.53 3.69
CA ASP A 307 -8.14 -3.45 3.26
C ASP A 307 -6.93 -2.70 2.67
N VAL A 308 -7.07 -1.44 2.25
CA VAL A 308 -5.97 -0.65 1.63
C VAL A 308 -4.77 -0.39 2.57
N THR A 309 -4.94 -0.66 3.86
CA THR A 309 -3.98 -0.31 4.93
C THR A 309 -2.99 -1.42 5.24
N HIS A 310 -3.18 -2.61 4.67
CA HIS A 310 -2.25 -3.73 4.77
C HIS A 310 -1.74 -4.11 3.40
N SER A 311 -0.61 -4.82 3.37
CA SER A 311 -0.09 -5.44 2.14
C SER A 311 -1.10 -6.38 1.52
N LEU A 312 -1.04 -6.59 0.21
CA LEU A 312 -1.92 -7.53 -0.46
C LEU A 312 -1.88 -8.94 0.19
N LEU A 313 -3.02 -9.62 0.25
CA LEU A 313 -3.17 -10.96 0.84
C LEU A 313 -3.57 -11.99 -0.21
N ASP A 314 -2.98 -13.19 -0.28
CA ASP A 314 -3.25 -14.13 -1.39
C ASP A 314 -4.74 -14.43 -1.67
N ALA A 315 -5.60 -14.29 -0.64
CA ALA A 315 -7.05 -14.40 -0.77
C ALA A 315 -7.77 -13.03 -0.72
N GLU A 316 -7.29 -12.05 -1.49
CA GLU A 316 -8.06 -10.82 -1.80
C GLU A 316 -9.41 -11.22 -2.44
N PRO A 317 -10.55 -10.69 -1.98
CA PRO A 317 -11.87 -11.14 -2.42
C PRO A 317 -12.17 -10.78 -3.89
N TYR A 318 -11.55 -9.71 -4.39
CA TYR A 318 -11.68 -9.25 -5.76
C TYR A 318 -10.30 -9.16 -6.42
N LEU A 319 -9.85 -10.28 -6.96
CA LEU A 319 -8.63 -10.42 -7.76
C LEU A 319 -8.99 -10.95 -9.14
N THR A 320 -8.34 -10.41 -10.18
CA THR A 320 -8.41 -10.91 -11.55
C THR A 320 -7.09 -10.64 -12.28
N VAL A 321 -6.91 -11.20 -13.47
CA VAL A 321 -5.70 -11.01 -14.29
C VAL A 321 -6.10 -10.59 -15.70
N THR A 322 -5.36 -9.65 -16.28
CA THR A 322 -5.64 -9.20 -17.64
C THR A 322 -5.37 -10.27 -18.69
N ASN A 323 -6.26 -10.35 -19.68
CA ASN A 323 -6.09 -11.21 -20.85
C ASN A 323 -5.08 -10.63 -21.86
N SER A 324 -4.89 -11.29 -23.01
CA SER A 324 -3.98 -10.87 -24.09
C SER A 324 -4.30 -9.50 -24.71
N LYS A 325 -5.53 -8.99 -24.54
CA LYS A 325 -5.95 -7.64 -24.94
C LYS A 325 -5.85 -6.63 -23.80
N GLY A 326 -5.29 -7.02 -22.66
CA GLY A 326 -5.18 -6.21 -21.45
C GLY A 326 -6.49 -6.05 -20.69
N GLU A 327 -7.54 -6.78 -21.05
CA GLU A 327 -8.88 -6.61 -20.47
C GLU A 327 -9.02 -7.39 -19.18
N TYR A 328 -9.71 -6.81 -18.21
CA TYR A 328 -10.07 -7.45 -16.95
C TYR A 328 -11.54 -7.17 -16.60
N GLU A 329 -12.11 -8.03 -15.77
CA GLU A 329 -13.48 -7.91 -15.28
C GLU A 329 -13.58 -8.50 -13.88
N PHE A 330 -14.42 -7.90 -13.05
CA PHE A 330 -14.94 -8.40 -11.80
C PHE A 330 -16.46 -8.53 -11.98
N PRO A 331 -17.00 -9.74 -12.23
CA PRO A 331 -18.38 -9.91 -12.66
C PRO A 331 -19.38 -9.50 -11.56
N VAL A 332 -18.99 -9.70 -10.29
CA VAL A 332 -19.80 -9.42 -9.11
C VAL A 332 -18.93 -8.75 -8.06
N VAL A 333 -19.23 -7.49 -7.78
CA VAL A 333 -18.64 -6.71 -6.69
C VAL A 333 -19.78 -6.19 -5.83
N LEU A 334 -19.75 -6.49 -4.54
CA LEU A 334 -20.76 -5.97 -3.61
C LEU A 334 -20.69 -4.45 -3.54
N ALA A 335 -21.80 -3.81 -3.20
CA ALA A 335 -21.80 -2.36 -3.02
C ALA A 335 -20.85 -1.94 -1.88
N GLY A 336 -20.14 -0.82 -2.08
CA GLY A 336 -19.12 -0.34 -1.17
C GLY A 336 -18.19 0.69 -1.80
N ILE A 337 -17.16 1.09 -1.04
CA ILE A 337 -16.13 2.03 -1.45
C ILE A 337 -14.81 1.28 -1.61
N TYR A 338 -14.20 1.41 -2.79
CA TYR A 338 -13.08 0.59 -3.23
C TYR A 338 -11.91 1.40 -3.77
N GLN A 339 -10.73 0.79 -3.83
CA GLN A 339 -9.60 1.26 -4.62
C GLN A 339 -9.13 0.17 -5.57
N LEU A 340 -8.68 0.59 -6.75
CA LEU A 340 -8.10 -0.29 -7.74
C LEU A 340 -6.59 -0.34 -7.57
N TYR A 341 -6.03 -1.55 -7.49
CA TYR A 341 -4.59 -1.81 -7.45
C TYR A 341 -4.20 -2.65 -8.66
N ALA A 342 -2.96 -2.50 -9.10
CA ALA A 342 -2.41 -3.23 -10.24
C ALA A 342 -1.04 -3.82 -9.92
N GLY A 343 -0.92 -5.14 -10.07
CA GLY A 343 0.30 -5.91 -9.92
C GLY A 343 1.00 -6.10 -11.26
N PHE A 344 2.25 -5.64 -11.35
CA PHE A 344 3.11 -5.69 -12.53
C PHE A 344 4.35 -6.53 -12.27
N SER A 345 4.82 -7.18 -13.32
CA SER A 345 6.21 -7.63 -13.41
C SER A 345 7.14 -6.44 -13.70
N LEU A 346 8.42 -6.59 -13.34
CA LEU A 346 9.45 -5.58 -13.63
C LEU A 346 9.49 -5.19 -15.12
N ASN A 347 9.37 -6.16 -16.03
CA ASN A 347 9.37 -5.91 -17.48
C ASN A 347 8.17 -5.09 -17.97
N GLN A 348 7.02 -5.19 -17.29
CA GLN A 348 5.81 -4.44 -17.66
C GLN A 348 5.93 -2.97 -17.25
N ILE A 349 6.53 -2.69 -16.08
CA ILE A 349 6.59 -1.36 -15.46
C ILE A 349 7.92 -0.61 -15.72
N ASP A 350 8.97 -1.27 -16.23
CA ASP A 350 10.26 -0.65 -16.50
C ASP A 350 10.17 0.52 -17.51
N GLY A 351 10.47 1.73 -17.05
CA GLY A 351 10.34 2.98 -17.81
C GLY A 351 8.94 3.58 -17.81
N TRP A 352 7.99 3.00 -17.07
CA TRP A 352 6.58 3.39 -17.03
C TRP A 352 6.09 3.63 -15.60
N THR A 353 5.01 4.40 -15.47
CA THR A 353 4.30 4.63 -14.22
C THR A 353 2.79 4.61 -14.47
N TRP A 354 2.03 4.14 -13.50
CA TRP A 354 0.60 4.40 -13.45
C TRP A 354 0.36 5.69 -12.65
N PRO A 355 -0.08 6.80 -13.28
CA PRO A 355 -0.31 8.08 -12.60
C PRO A 355 -1.65 8.07 -11.86
N VAL A 356 -1.79 7.17 -10.89
CA VAL A 356 -2.92 7.14 -9.97
C VAL A 356 -2.71 8.19 -8.87
N MET A 357 -3.80 8.87 -8.49
CA MET A 357 -3.80 9.87 -7.43
C MET A 357 -4.09 9.20 -6.09
N PRO A 358 -3.51 9.70 -4.98
CA PRO A 358 -3.96 9.34 -3.65
C PRO A 358 -5.47 9.59 -3.48
N GLY A 359 -6.14 8.65 -2.81
CA GLY A 359 -7.58 8.69 -2.61
C GLY A 359 -8.44 8.60 -3.87
N ASP A 360 -7.99 7.93 -4.95
CA ASP A 360 -8.83 7.60 -6.11
C ASP A 360 -9.83 6.46 -5.75
N TRP A 361 -10.84 6.82 -4.96
CA TRP A 361 -11.90 5.93 -4.49
C TRP A 361 -12.97 5.69 -5.55
N ILE A 362 -13.48 4.47 -5.58
CA ILE A 362 -14.56 3.99 -6.44
C ILE A 362 -15.77 3.72 -5.55
N ASP A 363 -16.85 4.49 -5.74
CA ASP A 363 -18.12 4.24 -5.07
C ASP A 363 -19.04 3.38 -5.97
N LEU A 364 -19.37 2.17 -5.49
CA LEU A 364 -20.25 1.23 -6.17
C LEU A 364 -21.67 1.18 -5.60
N ASN A 365 -22.03 2.06 -4.66
CA ASN A 365 -23.36 2.10 -4.06
C ASN A 365 -24.45 2.51 -5.07
N GLU A 366 -24.11 3.36 -6.05
CA GLU A 366 -25.07 3.92 -7.02
C GLU A 366 -24.94 3.33 -8.43
N SER A 367 -23.89 2.56 -8.71
CA SER A 367 -23.61 1.99 -10.04
C SER A 367 -24.00 0.52 -10.11
N LYS A 368 -24.32 0.03 -11.33
CA LYS A 368 -24.43 -1.41 -11.65
C LYS A 368 -23.29 -1.90 -12.53
N HIS A 369 -22.72 -1.00 -13.32
CA HIS A 369 -21.61 -1.29 -14.21
C HIS A 369 -20.63 -0.12 -14.18
N LEU A 370 -19.36 -0.42 -13.93
CA LEU A 370 -18.28 0.55 -13.94
C LEU A 370 -17.21 0.12 -14.95
N VAL A 371 -16.75 1.07 -15.75
CA VAL A 371 -15.55 0.91 -16.58
C VAL A 371 -14.45 1.80 -16.02
N LYS A 372 -13.33 1.20 -15.60
CA LYS A 372 -12.16 1.91 -15.06
C LYS A 372 -10.91 1.39 -15.77
N ASP A 373 -10.35 2.18 -16.67
CA ASP A 373 -9.13 1.78 -17.37
C ASP A 373 -7.87 2.18 -16.58
N ILE A 374 -6.81 1.39 -16.74
CA ILE A 374 -5.47 1.68 -16.24
C ILE A 374 -4.59 1.98 -17.45
N THR A 375 -4.03 3.19 -17.49
CA THR A 375 -3.10 3.60 -18.55
C THR A 375 -1.76 3.96 -17.95
N LEU A 376 -0.74 3.17 -18.27
CA LEU A 376 0.65 3.46 -17.92
C LEU A 376 1.18 4.54 -18.86
N ARG A 377 1.97 5.46 -18.30
CA ARG A 377 2.64 6.52 -19.04
C ARG A 377 4.15 6.41 -18.86
N PRO A 378 4.95 6.86 -19.84
CA PRO A 378 6.40 6.83 -19.72
C PRO A 378 6.82 7.73 -18.55
N LEU A 379 7.85 7.30 -17.82
CA LEU A 379 8.50 8.13 -16.82
C LEU A 379 9.08 9.38 -17.50
N LEU A 380 8.98 10.53 -16.84
CA LEU A 380 9.60 11.75 -17.34
C LEU A 380 11.11 11.73 -17.06
N ASP A 381 11.89 12.33 -17.96
CA ASP A 381 13.34 12.42 -17.85
C ASP A 381 13.78 13.72 -17.17
N LEU A 382 14.86 13.62 -16.40
CA LEU A 382 15.43 14.69 -15.59
C LEU A 382 16.73 15.18 -16.21
N ILE A 383 16.95 16.49 -16.19
CA ILE A 383 18.08 17.14 -16.85
C ILE A 383 19.17 17.49 -15.81
N SER A 384 18.81 18.13 -14.70
CA SER A 384 19.76 18.58 -13.68
C SER A 384 19.05 18.83 -12.34
N PRO A 385 19.67 18.59 -11.18
CA PRO A 385 20.97 17.92 -11.00
C PRO A 385 20.85 16.40 -11.12
N VAL A 386 21.83 15.75 -11.73
CA VAL A 386 21.81 14.29 -11.93
C VAL A 386 23.18 13.66 -11.68
N ASN A 387 23.23 12.34 -11.56
CA ASN A 387 24.45 11.54 -11.46
C ASN A 387 25.36 11.95 -10.28
N LYS A 388 24.77 12.21 -9.10
CA LYS A 388 25.46 12.60 -7.86
C LYS A 388 26.20 13.93 -7.97
N GLN A 389 25.64 14.87 -8.72
CA GLN A 389 26.19 16.23 -8.83
C GLN A 389 26.32 16.88 -7.44
N VAL A 390 27.45 17.57 -7.23
CA VAL A 390 27.76 18.25 -5.96
C VAL A 390 27.38 19.73 -6.06
N ILE A 391 26.44 20.16 -5.25
CA ILE A 391 26.03 21.55 -5.13
C ILE A 391 26.84 22.22 -4.02
N LYS A 392 27.53 23.32 -4.33
CA LYS A 392 28.28 24.13 -3.35
C LYS A 392 27.73 25.54 -3.17
N GLY A 393 26.86 26.00 -4.08
CA GLY A 393 26.24 27.32 -4.01
C GLY A 393 25.04 27.34 -3.07
N ASP A 394 24.47 28.53 -2.89
CA ASP A 394 23.36 28.76 -1.95
C ASP A 394 21.99 28.40 -2.53
N SER A 395 21.94 27.89 -3.77
CA SER A 395 20.74 27.43 -4.45
C SER A 395 21.02 26.22 -5.33
N ILE A 396 19.96 25.48 -5.64
CA ILE A 396 19.95 24.33 -6.54
C ILE A 396 19.04 24.67 -7.71
N ASP A 397 19.52 24.46 -8.93
CA ASP A 397 18.74 24.61 -10.15
C ASP A 397 18.27 23.24 -10.64
N PHE A 398 16.96 23.00 -10.53
CA PHE A 398 16.28 21.78 -10.94
C PHE A 398 15.68 21.98 -12.33
N GLN A 399 15.91 21.04 -13.24
CA GLN A 399 15.46 21.08 -14.63
C GLN A 399 14.99 19.70 -15.10
N TRP A 400 13.90 19.66 -15.86
CA TRP A 400 13.30 18.43 -16.40
C TRP A 400 12.69 18.67 -17.79
N GLU A 401 12.30 17.58 -18.46
CA GLU A 401 11.65 17.67 -19.77
C GLU A 401 10.17 18.10 -19.66
N PRO A 402 9.66 18.91 -20.62
CA PRO A 402 8.25 19.29 -20.64
C PRO A 402 7.34 18.09 -20.88
N VAL A 403 6.24 18.03 -20.12
CA VAL A 403 5.19 17.02 -20.30
C VAL A 403 4.01 17.62 -21.05
N GLN A 404 3.59 16.99 -22.14
CA GLN A 404 2.44 17.45 -22.92
C GLN A 404 1.16 17.45 -22.07
N GLY A 405 0.50 18.60 -22.01
CA GLY A 405 -0.74 18.79 -21.26
C GLY A 405 -0.55 19.11 -19.77
N ALA A 406 0.70 19.19 -19.30
CA ALA A 406 0.98 19.63 -17.93
C ALA A 406 0.70 21.13 -17.78
N ALA A 407 -0.04 21.48 -16.74
CA ALA A 407 -0.29 22.85 -16.32
C ALA A 407 0.56 23.23 -15.10
N SER A 408 1.01 22.24 -14.33
CA SER A 408 1.90 22.44 -13.19
C SER A 408 2.75 21.21 -12.89
N TYR A 409 3.78 21.39 -12.08
CA TYR A 409 4.68 20.36 -11.58
C TYR A 409 4.84 20.44 -10.05
N SER A 410 5.17 19.31 -9.43
CA SER A 410 5.61 19.19 -8.03
C SER A 410 7.03 18.64 -7.97
N LEU A 411 7.89 19.27 -7.18
CA LEU A 411 9.23 18.85 -6.86
C LEU A 411 9.24 18.12 -5.52
N GLU A 412 9.70 16.88 -5.57
CA GLU A 412 9.82 15.98 -4.43
C GLU A 412 11.29 15.68 -4.16
N MET A 413 11.69 15.58 -2.88
CA MET A 413 13.05 15.17 -2.50
C MET A 413 13.04 14.10 -1.41
N GLY A 414 14.04 13.22 -1.42
CA GLY A 414 14.18 12.12 -0.47
C GLY A 414 15.59 11.96 0.06
N LEU A 415 15.71 11.28 1.21
CA LEU A 415 16.96 10.88 1.84
C LEU A 415 17.24 9.41 1.49
N GLU A 416 18.41 9.11 0.92
CA GLU A 416 18.74 7.72 0.52
C GLU A 416 18.90 6.78 1.73
N GLU A 417 19.43 7.28 2.85
CA GLU A 417 19.88 6.46 3.99
C GLU A 417 18.74 5.93 4.89
N THR A 418 17.53 6.51 4.84
CA THR A 418 16.43 6.22 5.78
C THR A 418 15.24 5.52 5.14
N GLY A 419 15.37 5.06 3.89
CA GLY A 419 14.24 4.67 3.05
C GLY A 419 13.60 5.89 2.37
N LEU A 420 13.14 5.69 1.13
CA LEU A 420 12.60 6.75 0.27
C LEU A 420 11.22 7.23 0.78
N THR A 421 11.20 8.12 1.76
CA THR A 421 10.04 9.00 1.99
C THR A 421 10.25 10.25 1.14
N GLY A 422 9.52 10.35 0.04
CA GLY A 422 9.49 11.57 -0.77
C GLY A 422 8.79 12.69 0.00
N LEU A 423 9.43 13.85 0.08
CA LEU A 423 8.88 15.06 0.67
C LEU A 423 8.64 16.11 -0.42
N SER A 424 7.45 16.68 -0.43
CA SER A 424 7.12 17.78 -1.33
C SER A 424 7.85 19.05 -0.91
N ILE A 425 8.74 19.51 -1.79
CA ILE A 425 9.51 20.73 -1.59
C ILE A 425 8.74 21.93 -2.12
N ARG A 426 8.18 21.79 -3.32
CA ARG A 426 7.45 22.85 -4.01
C ARG A 426 6.46 22.26 -4.99
N SER A 427 5.21 22.69 -4.91
CA SER A 427 4.15 22.35 -5.86
C SER A 427 3.72 23.59 -6.67
N GLY A 428 2.91 23.37 -7.72
CA GLY A 428 2.34 24.43 -8.54
C GLY A 428 3.35 25.12 -9.47
N ILE A 429 4.48 24.48 -9.77
CA ILE A 429 5.52 25.03 -10.64
C ILE A 429 5.00 25.03 -12.08
N GLN A 430 4.97 26.17 -12.76
CA GLN A 430 4.43 26.28 -14.13
C GLN A 430 5.48 26.06 -15.23
N ASP A 431 6.75 26.29 -14.89
CA ASP A 431 7.90 26.08 -15.80
C ASP A 431 8.51 24.68 -15.62
N THR A 432 9.40 24.31 -16.54
CA THR A 432 10.18 23.06 -16.46
C THR A 432 11.54 23.22 -15.77
N HIS A 433 11.69 24.33 -15.04
CA HIS A 433 12.85 24.59 -14.20
C HIS A 433 12.42 25.31 -12.93
N ILE A 434 13.20 25.14 -11.86
CA ILE A 434 13.06 25.93 -10.64
C ILE A 434 14.38 26.03 -9.91
N GLN A 435 14.66 27.23 -9.40
CA GLN A 435 15.76 27.47 -8.49
C GLN A 435 15.26 27.47 -7.04
N ILE A 436 15.79 26.56 -6.22
CA ILE A 436 15.46 26.44 -4.80
C ILE A 436 16.65 26.89 -3.95
N PRO A 437 16.51 27.90 -3.08
CA PRO A 437 17.50 28.20 -2.06
C PRO A 437 17.79 26.99 -1.17
N VAL A 438 19.06 26.70 -0.92
CA VAL A 438 19.46 25.57 -0.07
C VAL A 438 18.92 25.72 1.36
N THR A 439 18.73 26.97 1.83
CA THR A 439 18.13 27.26 3.13
C THR A 439 16.69 26.77 3.24
N ASP A 440 15.89 26.86 2.17
CA ASP A 440 14.51 26.36 2.15
C ASP A 440 14.47 24.86 2.43
N LEU A 441 15.45 24.09 1.91
CA LEU A 441 15.54 22.66 2.16
C LEU A 441 15.92 22.34 3.60
N TYR A 442 16.73 23.16 4.25
CA TYR A 442 17.14 22.91 5.63
C TYR A 442 15.95 23.00 6.60
N ASP A 443 15.04 23.95 6.35
CA ASP A 443 13.82 24.14 7.14
C ASP A 443 12.76 23.06 6.93
N LYS A 444 12.88 22.27 5.87
CA LYS A 444 11.96 21.16 5.64
C LYS A 444 12.07 20.11 6.74
N GLN A 445 10.91 19.74 7.26
CA GLN A 445 10.77 18.65 8.21
C GLN A 445 10.89 17.33 7.46
N THR A 446 11.91 16.56 7.83
CA THR A 446 12.06 15.17 7.42
C THR A 446 11.44 14.29 8.50
N GLY A 447 10.89 13.13 8.12
CA GLY A 447 10.47 12.13 9.11
C GLY A 447 11.67 11.72 9.95
N ILE A 448 11.49 11.68 11.27
CA ILE A 448 12.53 11.20 12.20
C ILE A 448 12.41 9.70 12.28
N THR A 449 13.43 8.99 11.83
CA THR A 449 13.53 7.54 11.97
C THR A 449 14.22 7.23 13.28
N SER A 450 13.76 6.19 13.97
CA SER A 450 14.36 5.73 15.21
C SER A 450 14.58 4.22 15.15
N HIS A 451 15.58 3.73 15.86
CA HIS A 451 15.84 2.30 16.02
C HIS A 451 15.83 1.94 17.50
N SER A 452 15.39 0.72 17.81
CA SER A 452 15.42 0.20 19.17
C SER A 452 16.83 -0.28 19.52
N ASN A 453 17.34 0.10 20.69
CA ASN A 453 18.56 -0.50 21.25
C ASN A 453 18.27 -1.85 21.94
N SER A 454 19.30 -2.45 22.55
CA SER A 454 19.19 -3.72 23.28
C SER A 454 18.29 -3.67 24.53
N GLU A 455 17.96 -2.47 25.01
CA GLU A 455 17.09 -2.23 26.16
C GLU A 455 15.67 -1.80 25.74
N ASN A 456 15.32 -1.95 24.46
CA ASN A 456 14.06 -1.51 23.87
C ASN A 456 13.80 0.01 23.97
N VAL A 457 14.86 0.80 24.14
CA VAL A 457 14.77 2.27 24.07
C VAL A 457 14.90 2.68 22.62
N MET A 458 13.94 3.48 22.15
CA MET A 458 13.99 4.08 20.82
C MET A 458 15.05 5.18 20.79
N ILE A 459 16.01 5.04 19.88
CA ILE A 459 17.07 6.01 19.64
C ILE A 459 16.82 6.65 18.28
N PRO A 460 16.58 7.98 18.22
CA PRO A 460 16.48 8.70 16.96
C PRO A 460 17.76 8.60 16.14
N ASP A 461 17.63 8.40 14.82
CA ASP A 461 18.73 8.42 13.88
C ASP A 461 19.22 9.87 13.67
N PRO A 462 20.49 10.18 14.01
CA PRO A 462 21.05 11.51 13.81
C PRO A 462 20.97 12.05 12.37
N ASN A 463 21.03 11.17 11.36
CA ASN A 463 20.93 11.58 9.96
C ASN A 463 19.52 12.07 9.63
N SER A 464 18.49 11.42 10.19
CA SER A 464 17.10 11.84 10.00
C SER A 464 16.79 13.18 10.67
N ILE A 465 17.41 13.47 11.83
CA ILE A 465 17.31 14.76 12.52
C ILE A 465 18.04 15.87 11.74
N LEU A 466 19.25 15.63 11.25
CA LEU A 466 20.02 16.64 10.51
C LEU A 466 19.44 16.88 9.10
N GLY A 467 18.87 15.85 8.49
CA GLY A 467 18.13 15.91 7.21
C GLY A 467 18.95 16.51 6.06
N PHE A 468 18.34 17.47 5.34
CA PHE A 468 19.00 18.18 4.23
C PHE A 468 20.20 19.03 4.66
N SER A 469 20.40 19.28 5.96
CA SER A 469 21.57 20.03 6.47
C SER A 469 22.84 19.18 6.58
N ASN A 470 22.81 17.88 6.24
CA ASN A 470 23.97 17.00 6.31
C ASN A 470 24.81 17.04 5.02
N PRO A 471 25.97 17.73 4.99
CA PRO A 471 26.79 17.84 3.77
C PRO A 471 27.47 16.52 3.33
N LYS A 472 27.31 15.44 4.11
CA LYS A 472 27.82 14.12 3.77
C LYS A 472 26.77 13.20 3.15
N ALA A 473 25.48 13.55 3.26
CA ALA A 473 24.39 12.73 2.76
C ALA A 473 24.25 12.82 1.22
N THR A 474 23.63 11.80 0.65
CA THR A 474 23.16 11.80 -0.74
C THR A 474 21.64 11.91 -0.74
N TYR A 475 21.13 12.77 -1.62
CA TYR A 475 19.71 13.07 -1.73
C TYR A 475 19.21 12.61 -3.09
N SER A 476 17.98 12.10 -3.13
CA SER A 476 17.24 11.84 -4.36
C SER A 476 16.21 12.94 -4.59
N TRP A 477 15.78 13.14 -5.84
CA TRP A 477 14.67 14.02 -6.16
C TRP A 477 13.82 13.47 -7.29
N SER A 478 12.60 13.98 -7.42
CA SER A 478 11.71 13.63 -8.52
C SER A 478 10.75 14.77 -8.84
N ILE A 479 10.17 14.69 -10.03
CA ILE A 479 9.13 15.60 -10.49
C ILE A 479 7.86 14.80 -10.73
N GLU A 480 6.73 15.40 -10.39
CA GLU A 480 5.39 14.95 -10.77
C GLU A 480 4.73 16.03 -11.63
N ALA A 481 4.10 15.64 -12.73
CA ALA A 481 3.45 16.56 -13.67
C ALA A 481 1.94 16.44 -13.58
N TYR A 482 1.23 17.56 -13.48
CA TYR A 482 -0.22 17.63 -13.27
C TYR A 482 -0.90 18.39 -14.40
N ASP A 483 -2.11 17.97 -14.77
CA ASP A 483 -2.96 18.72 -15.69
C ASP A 483 -3.63 19.93 -15.02
N ALA A 484 -4.37 20.73 -15.80
CA ALA A 484 -5.07 21.92 -15.31
C ALA A 484 -6.17 21.63 -14.26
N LYS A 485 -6.54 20.36 -14.07
CA LYS A 485 -7.51 19.91 -13.06
C LYS A 485 -6.83 19.28 -11.84
N GLY A 486 -5.49 19.35 -11.76
CA GLY A 486 -4.72 18.74 -10.68
C GLY A 486 -4.67 17.21 -10.76
N LYS A 487 -4.89 16.60 -11.93
CA LYS A 487 -4.71 15.16 -12.13
C LYS A 487 -3.27 14.87 -12.52
N LEU A 488 -2.65 13.91 -11.86
CA LEU A 488 -1.31 13.43 -12.20
C LEU A 488 -1.30 12.87 -13.64
N LEU A 489 -0.32 13.33 -14.42
CA LEU A 489 -0.06 12.90 -15.79
C LEU A 489 1.07 11.89 -15.83
N THR A 490 2.20 12.17 -15.19
CA THR A 490 3.34 11.26 -15.08
C THR A 490 4.28 11.75 -13.98
N ARG A 491 5.33 10.99 -13.69
CA ARG A 491 6.35 11.28 -12.70
C ARG A 491 7.72 10.78 -13.15
N SER A 492 8.79 11.25 -12.52
CA SER A 492 10.17 10.84 -12.87
C SER A 492 10.68 9.66 -12.06
N ASN A 493 10.14 9.46 -10.86
CA ASN A 493 10.44 8.32 -10.01
C ASN A 493 9.66 7.07 -10.46
N GLY A 494 10.34 5.93 -10.44
CA GLY A 494 9.76 4.66 -10.86
C GLY A 494 10.86 3.65 -11.18
N TYR A 495 10.46 2.52 -11.76
CA TYR A 495 11.37 1.43 -12.07
C TYR A 495 12.09 1.70 -13.39
N ARG A 496 13.42 1.78 -13.33
CA ARG A 496 14.31 1.95 -14.49
C ARG A 496 15.43 0.91 -14.39
N LEU A 497 15.25 -0.23 -15.04
CA LEU A 497 15.95 -1.49 -14.72
C LEU A 497 16.97 -1.93 -15.77
N ASN A 498 16.95 -1.33 -16.96
CA ASN A 498 17.86 -1.67 -18.03
C ASN A 498 18.61 -0.44 -18.58
N SER A 499 19.65 -0.65 -19.39
CA SER A 499 20.49 0.43 -19.91
C SER A 499 19.74 1.49 -20.73
N ASN A 500 18.60 1.11 -21.34
CA ASN A 500 17.79 2.01 -22.15
C ASN A 500 16.82 2.84 -21.29
N THR A 501 16.44 2.35 -20.10
CA THR A 501 15.50 3.04 -19.20
C THR A 501 16.17 3.74 -18.03
N LEU A 502 17.39 3.34 -17.64
CA LEU A 502 18.12 3.87 -16.48
C LEU A 502 18.21 5.40 -16.47
N GLY A 503 18.44 5.99 -17.65
CA GLY A 503 18.55 7.43 -17.81
C GLY A 503 19.59 8.05 -16.88
N ALA A 504 19.37 9.31 -16.51
CA ALA A 504 20.20 10.02 -15.54
C ALA A 504 19.69 9.75 -14.11
N LEU A 505 20.58 9.38 -13.19
CA LEU A 505 20.18 9.09 -11.81
C LEU A 505 19.87 10.40 -11.08
N PRO A 506 18.69 10.55 -10.44
CA PRO A 506 18.30 11.82 -9.82
C PRO A 506 18.89 11.99 -8.43
N LEU A 507 20.22 11.86 -8.35
CA LEU A 507 20.97 11.92 -7.11
C LEU A 507 21.85 13.18 -7.08
N LEU A 508 21.95 13.81 -5.92
CA LEU A 508 22.81 14.97 -5.67
C LEU A 508 23.40 14.97 -4.27
N GLN A 509 24.40 15.81 -4.05
CA GLN A 509 24.96 16.13 -2.72
C GLN A 509 24.94 17.63 -2.49
N ILE A 510 24.49 18.06 -1.31
CA ILE A 510 24.41 19.48 -0.94
C ILE A 510 25.56 19.81 0.01
N LYS A 511 26.60 20.51 -0.47
CA LYS A 511 27.82 20.87 0.27
C LYS A 511 27.99 22.39 0.43
N SER A 512 26.88 23.10 0.56
CA SER A 512 26.84 24.56 0.74
C SER A 512 27.24 25.00 2.16
N ARG A 513 27.38 24.06 3.09
CA ARG A 513 27.83 24.30 4.47
C ARG A 513 28.82 23.26 4.96
N THR A 514 29.47 23.56 6.08
CA THR A 514 30.26 22.60 6.86
C THR A 514 29.53 22.18 8.13
N LEU A 515 29.87 21.01 8.67
CA LEU A 515 29.38 20.57 9.96
C LEU A 515 29.91 21.47 11.09
N THR A 516 29.02 21.99 11.92
CA THR A 516 29.37 22.64 13.19
C THR A 516 29.84 21.61 14.22
N ASP A 517 30.40 22.05 15.35
CA ASP A 517 30.77 21.13 16.43
C ASP A 517 29.53 20.44 17.03
N ALA A 518 28.40 21.15 17.13
CA ALA A 518 27.11 20.59 17.54
C ALA A 518 26.58 19.54 16.54
N ASP A 519 26.73 19.77 15.24
CA ASP A 519 26.35 18.79 14.20
C ASP A 519 27.18 17.50 14.34
N ARG A 520 28.48 17.63 14.66
CA ARG A 520 29.37 16.47 14.86
C ARG A 520 29.02 15.69 16.11
N LEU A 521 28.62 16.37 17.19
CA LEU A 521 28.11 15.71 18.41
C LEU A 521 26.83 14.92 18.09
N LEU A 522 25.89 15.53 17.36
CA LEU A 522 24.64 14.88 16.94
C LEU A 522 24.93 13.63 16.11
N LEU A 523 25.70 13.74 15.03
CA LEU A 523 26.08 12.60 14.19
C LEU A 523 26.90 11.53 14.92
N GLY A 524 27.54 11.90 16.04
CA GLY A 524 28.22 10.97 16.94
C GLY A 524 27.29 10.26 17.93
N GLY A 525 25.97 10.45 17.85
CA GLY A 525 24.97 9.86 18.76
C GLY A 525 24.91 10.53 20.14
N LYS A 526 25.58 11.68 20.33
CA LYS A 526 25.64 12.39 21.62
C LYS A 526 24.55 13.46 21.70
N LEU A 527 23.29 13.02 21.75
CA LEU A 527 22.12 13.89 21.59
C LEU A 527 22.04 15.00 22.66
N ASP A 528 22.28 14.68 23.93
CA ASP A 528 22.25 15.66 25.03
C ASP A 528 23.36 16.72 24.91
N GLU A 529 24.58 16.28 24.57
CA GLU A 529 25.71 17.17 24.34
C GLU A 529 25.44 18.10 23.15
N ALA A 530 24.85 17.56 22.07
CA ALA A 530 24.47 18.32 20.90
C ALA A 530 23.39 19.36 21.24
N LEU A 531 22.34 18.97 21.97
CA LEU A 531 21.27 19.87 22.43
C LEU A 531 21.84 21.03 23.25
N GLY A 532 22.75 20.74 24.19
CA GLY A 532 23.45 21.77 24.97
C GLY A 532 24.28 22.71 24.10
N ALA A 533 25.02 22.17 23.13
CA ALA A 533 25.84 22.95 22.21
C ALA A 533 24.99 23.87 21.30
N TYR A 534 23.85 23.40 20.79
CA TYR A 534 22.93 24.24 20.02
C TYR A 534 22.29 25.34 20.88
N LYS A 535 21.88 25.03 22.13
CA LYS A 535 21.34 26.04 23.06
C LYS A 535 22.35 27.15 23.31
N GLN A 536 23.60 26.78 23.57
CA GLN A 536 24.67 27.75 23.77
C GLN A 536 24.94 28.59 22.52
N SER A 537 24.94 27.97 21.34
CA SER A 537 25.15 28.65 20.06
C SER A 537 24.03 29.66 19.76
N ALA A 538 22.77 29.26 19.93
CA ALA A 538 21.59 30.13 19.74
C ALA A 538 21.49 31.25 20.79
N LYS A 539 22.12 31.08 21.97
CA LYS A 539 22.23 32.12 23.00
C LYS A 539 23.34 33.13 22.66
N LEU A 540 24.50 32.65 22.21
CA LEU A 540 25.63 33.51 21.83
C LEU A 540 25.36 34.29 20.55
N ASN A 541 24.71 33.65 19.57
CA ASN A 541 24.27 34.27 18.34
C ASN A 541 22.75 34.12 18.18
N PRO A 542 21.99 35.14 18.59
CA PRO A 542 20.55 35.18 18.42
C PRO A 542 20.00 35.01 17.00
N SER A 543 20.82 35.22 15.97
CA SER A 543 20.44 35.11 14.57
C SER A 543 20.92 33.81 13.92
N ASP A 544 21.47 32.86 14.71
CA ASP A 544 21.87 31.54 14.22
C ASP A 544 20.63 30.66 13.94
N VAL A 545 20.10 30.81 12.73
CA VAL A 545 18.93 30.07 12.24
C VAL A 545 19.16 28.55 12.31
N HIS A 546 20.37 28.08 12.00
CA HIS A 546 20.67 26.66 12.03
C HIS A 546 20.55 26.08 13.44
N SER A 547 21.17 26.72 14.42
CA SER A 547 21.08 26.25 15.80
C SER A 547 19.63 26.25 16.30
N VAL A 548 18.86 27.31 16.03
CA VAL A 548 17.43 27.38 16.40
C VAL A 548 16.63 26.24 15.76
N ARG A 549 16.84 25.99 14.46
CA ARG A 549 16.20 24.88 13.74
C ARG A 549 16.55 23.51 14.34
N MET A 550 17.81 23.28 14.67
CA MET A 550 18.23 22.00 15.25
C MET A 550 17.68 21.78 16.66
N LEU A 551 17.48 22.85 17.44
CA LEU A 551 16.79 22.75 18.73
C LEU A 551 15.36 22.23 18.57
N ILE A 552 14.61 22.78 17.61
CA ILE A 552 13.24 22.34 17.30
C ILE A 552 13.25 20.86 16.90
N LYS A 553 14.11 20.46 15.95
CA LYS A 553 14.17 19.06 15.48
C LYS A 553 14.56 18.06 16.57
N ILE A 554 15.47 18.42 17.48
CA ILE A 554 15.85 17.55 18.60
C ILE A 554 14.73 17.46 19.63
N LEU A 555 14.06 18.56 19.96
CA LEU A 555 12.92 18.54 20.89
C LEU A 555 11.76 17.72 20.33
N ASP A 556 11.49 17.80 19.02
CA ASP A 556 10.53 16.93 18.32
C ASP A 556 10.94 15.44 18.47
N ALA A 557 12.23 15.12 18.28
CA ALA A 557 12.77 13.76 18.37
C ALA A 557 12.68 13.13 19.77
N LEU A 558 12.70 13.95 20.82
CA LEU A 558 12.66 13.50 22.22
C LEU A 558 11.24 13.28 22.76
N SER A 559 10.20 13.60 21.98
CA SER A 559 8.82 13.74 22.47
C SER A 559 7.99 12.44 22.49
N ASP A 560 8.56 11.32 22.96
CA ASP A 560 7.92 10.00 22.92
C ASP A 560 6.78 9.81 23.96
N ASP A 561 6.87 10.41 25.16
CA ASP A 561 5.82 10.36 26.20
C ASP A 561 4.82 11.54 26.10
N ARG A 562 3.54 11.34 26.46
CA ARG A 562 2.49 12.39 26.36
C ARG A 562 2.72 13.60 27.28
N GLU A 563 3.14 13.38 28.53
CA GLU A 563 3.37 14.48 29.49
C GLU A 563 4.70 15.18 29.18
N GLU A 564 5.72 14.40 28.82
CA GLU A 564 7.00 14.95 28.36
C GLU A 564 6.84 15.78 27.09
N ARG A 565 6.04 15.30 26.13
CA ARG A 565 5.71 16.04 24.89
C ARG A 565 5.08 17.40 25.18
N LYS A 566 4.21 17.50 26.19
CA LYS A 566 3.61 18.80 26.56
C LYS A 566 4.67 19.77 27.09
N LYS A 567 5.54 19.31 28.00
CA LYS A 567 6.63 20.11 28.55
C LYS A 567 7.63 20.54 27.46
N LEU A 568 8.01 19.62 26.59
CA LEU A 568 8.91 19.90 25.47
C LEU A 568 8.27 20.88 24.48
N ALA A 569 6.97 20.79 24.21
CA ALA A 569 6.27 21.75 23.36
C ALA A 569 6.29 23.18 23.94
N GLU A 570 6.16 23.33 25.26
CA GLU A 570 6.31 24.62 25.94
C GLU A 570 7.75 25.17 25.84
N GLU A 571 8.76 24.30 25.94
CA GLU A 571 10.16 24.67 25.74
C GLU A 571 10.48 25.01 24.26
N GLN A 572 9.80 24.36 23.32
CA GLN A 572 10.01 24.48 21.88
C GLN A 572 9.41 25.76 21.29
N LEU A 573 8.24 26.21 21.78
CA LEU A 573 7.52 27.36 21.23
C LEU A 573 8.39 28.63 21.06
N PRO A 574 9.22 29.05 22.04
CA PRO A 574 10.09 30.22 21.86
C PRO A 574 11.04 30.09 20.67
N TYR A 575 11.54 28.87 20.40
CA TYR A 575 12.40 28.60 19.25
C TYR A 575 11.61 28.61 17.94
N GLU A 576 10.39 28.06 17.91
CA GLU A 576 9.52 28.08 16.73
C GLU A 576 9.13 29.50 16.34
N LYS A 577 8.70 30.33 17.30
CA LYS A 577 8.38 31.74 17.06
C LYS A 577 9.58 32.49 16.52
N ARG A 578 10.75 32.28 17.13
CA ARG A 578 12.00 32.87 16.69
C ARG A 578 12.38 32.43 15.27
N LEU A 579 12.22 31.14 14.95
CA LEU A 579 12.49 30.65 13.60
C LEU A 579 11.54 31.27 12.58
N ALA A 580 10.24 31.38 12.91
CA ALA A 580 9.24 32.02 12.06
C ALA A 580 9.48 33.53 11.86
N GLU A 581 10.11 34.20 12.83
CA GLU A 581 10.52 35.60 12.73
C GLU A 581 11.82 35.79 11.92
N LEU A 582 12.83 34.95 12.16
CA LEU A 582 14.12 35.00 11.46
C LEU A 582 14.02 34.52 10.01
N TYR A 583 13.14 33.54 9.76
CA TYR A 583 12.92 32.93 8.46
C TYR A 583 11.42 32.66 8.23
N PRO A 584 10.65 33.70 7.88
CA PRO A 584 9.20 33.57 7.69
C PRO A 584 8.87 32.63 6.52
N SER A 585 8.08 31.60 6.81
CA SER A 585 7.53 30.67 5.82
C SER A 585 6.17 30.15 6.30
N ALA A 586 5.37 29.61 5.38
CA ALA A 586 4.10 28.99 5.75
C ALA A 586 4.32 27.85 6.76
N ASP A 587 5.29 26.96 6.52
CA ASP A 587 5.61 25.83 7.40
C ASP A 587 6.03 26.29 8.81
N ASN A 588 6.85 27.34 8.92
CA ASN A 588 7.31 27.84 10.22
C ASN A 588 6.17 28.49 11.01
N TRP A 589 5.31 29.27 10.36
CA TRP A 589 4.14 29.86 11.01
C TRP A 589 3.04 28.83 11.31
N PHE A 590 2.92 27.78 10.49
CA PHE A 590 2.00 26.67 10.73
C PHE A 590 2.31 25.96 12.07
N ARG A 591 3.59 25.73 12.40
CA ARG A 591 3.98 25.16 13.70
C ARG A 591 3.50 25.99 14.88
N VAL A 592 3.77 27.30 14.82
CA VAL A 592 3.32 28.27 15.83
C VAL A 592 1.79 28.27 15.94
N MET A 593 1.10 28.24 14.80
CA MET A 593 -0.36 28.18 14.73
C MET A 593 -0.90 26.88 15.38
N ILE A 594 -0.32 25.72 15.10
CA ILE A 594 -0.73 24.44 15.67
C ILE A 594 -0.53 24.41 17.19
N TYR A 595 0.56 25.00 17.70
CA TYR A 595 0.74 25.15 19.14
C TYR A 595 -0.45 25.89 19.76
N TYR A 596 -0.80 27.06 19.22
CA TYR A 596 -1.91 27.86 19.76
C TYR A 596 -3.27 27.20 19.59
N TYR A 597 -3.49 26.48 18.48
CA TYR A 597 -4.67 25.64 18.28
C TYR A 597 -4.84 24.61 19.40
N ARG A 598 -3.77 23.89 19.77
CA ARG A 598 -3.78 22.85 20.82
C ARG A 598 -3.99 23.42 22.23
N HIS A 599 -3.61 24.68 22.46
CA HIS A 599 -3.73 25.37 23.74
C HIS A 599 -4.98 26.24 23.85
N ASN A 600 -5.84 26.24 22.83
CA ASN A 600 -7.04 27.07 22.74
C ASN A 600 -6.77 28.59 22.85
N ASP A 601 -5.58 29.06 22.46
CA ASP A 601 -5.25 30.48 22.40
C ASP A 601 -5.63 31.03 21.02
N TRP A 602 -6.89 31.45 20.91
CA TRP A 602 -7.48 31.80 19.62
C TRP A 602 -6.94 33.10 19.03
N GLU A 603 -6.58 34.07 19.86
CA GLU A 603 -6.03 35.34 19.39
C GLU A 603 -4.65 35.12 18.75
N ALA A 604 -3.79 34.35 19.45
CA ALA A 604 -2.48 34.00 18.93
C ALA A 604 -2.59 33.06 17.72
N PHE A 605 -3.55 32.13 17.72
CA PHE A 605 -3.87 31.30 16.55
C PHE A 605 -4.19 32.15 15.31
N TYR A 606 -5.11 33.12 15.40
CA TYR A 606 -5.47 33.95 14.24
C TYR A 606 -4.31 34.80 13.75
N THR A 607 -3.45 35.27 14.67
CA THR A 607 -2.22 35.98 14.31
C THR A 607 -1.28 35.07 13.51
N ALA A 608 -0.98 33.88 14.02
CA ALA A 608 -0.10 32.92 13.36
C ALA A 608 -0.70 32.42 12.02
N TYR A 609 -2.01 32.14 11.98
CA TYR A 609 -2.73 31.78 10.75
C TYR A 609 -2.59 32.87 9.68
N LYS A 610 -2.80 34.14 10.07
CA LYS A 610 -2.66 35.27 9.14
C LYS A 610 -1.22 35.43 8.64
N GLU A 611 -0.21 35.20 9.49
CA GLU A 611 1.18 35.23 9.04
C GLU A 611 1.49 34.07 8.09
N MET A 612 1.04 32.86 8.40
CA MET A 612 1.19 31.68 7.55
C MET A 612 0.62 31.92 6.13
N GLU A 613 -0.60 32.45 6.03
CA GLU A 613 -1.28 32.72 4.75
C GLU A 613 -0.46 33.64 3.82
N LYS A 614 0.33 34.59 4.36
CA LYS A 614 1.15 35.50 3.54
C LYS A 614 2.23 34.78 2.74
N TYR A 615 2.67 33.62 3.22
CA TYR A 615 3.79 32.86 2.65
C TYR A 615 3.34 31.60 1.92
N LYS A 616 2.03 31.34 1.80
CA LYS A 616 1.51 30.22 1.03
C LYS A 616 1.76 30.42 -0.46
N ALA A 617 2.17 29.34 -1.13
CA ALA A 617 2.32 29.34 -2.57
C ALA A 617 0.94 29.38 -3.23
N PRO A 618 0.76 30.13 -4.34
CA PRO A 618 -0.48 30.07 -5.11
C PRO A 618 -0.79 28.63 -5.53
N GLY A 619 -2.01 28.16 -5.24
CA GLY A 619 -2.46 26.81 -5.61
C GLY A 619 -1.97 25.68 -4.71
N SER A 620 -1.38 25.96 -3.53
CA SER A 620 -1.12 24.92 -2.53
C SER A 620 -2.42 24.31 -2.01
N ASP A 621 -2.46 22.99 -1.81
CA ASP A 621 -3.54 22.34 -1.07
C ASP A 621 -3.45 22.76 0.41
N ASP A 622 -4.43 23.55 0.85
CA ASP A 622 -4.55 24.10 2.19
C ASP A 622 -5.83 23.63 2.90
N THR A 623 -6.45 22.56 2.40
CA THR A 623 -7.71 22.03 2.92
C THR A 623 -7.62 21.67 4.40
N TYR A 624 -6.45 21.16 4.84
CA TYR A 624 -6.18 20.89 6.25
C TYR A 624 -6.21 22.16 7.11
N ASP A 625 -5.48 23.20 6.70
CA ASP A 625 -5.39 24.48 7.43
C ASP A 625 -6.74 25.18 7.51
N ARG A 626 -7.47 25.23 6.40
CA ARG A 626 -8.82 25.80 6.35
C ARG A 626 -9.81 25.01 7.22
N SER A 627 -9.66 23.69 7.31
CA SER A 627 -10.45 22.85 8.21
C SER A 627 -10.14 23.11 9.68
N LEU A 628 -8.86 23.35 10.03
CA LEU A 628 -8.48 23.76 11.38
C LEU A 628 -9.08 25.12 11.73
N TYR A 629 -9.02 26.09 10.82
CA TYR A 629 -9.68 27.39 10.98
C TYR A 629 -11.20 27.23 11.23
N ALA A 630 -11.88 26.41 10.42
CA ALA A 630 -13.31 26.12 10.60
C ALA A 630 -13.60 25.44 11.96
N THR A 631 -12.69 24.57 12.42
CA THR A 631 -12.76 23.92 13.73
C THR A 631 -12.55 24.92 14.87
N VAL A 632 -11.66 25.91 14.73
CA VAL A 632 -11.50 26.99 15.72
C VAL A 632 -12.78 27.82 15.83
N LEU A 633 -13.40 28.18 14.70
CA LEU A 633 -14.70 28.86 14.71
C LEU A 633 -15.77 28.05 15.46
N LEU A 634 -15.81 26.73 15.25
CA LEU A 634 -16.70 25.82 15.97
C LEU A 634 -16.45 25.85 17.49
N LYS A 635 -15.19 25.70 17.91
CA LYS A 635 -14.79 25.72 19.33
C LYS A 635 -15.11 27.05 20.02
N GLN A 636 -15.11 28.16 19.27
CA GLN A 636 -15.51 29.49 19.75
C GLN A 636 -17.03 29.71 19.79
N GLY A 637 -17.84 28.76 19.30
CA GLY A 637 -19.29 28.94 19.18
C GLY A 637 -19.71 29.86 18.04
N ARG A 638 -18.82 30.19 17.09
CA ARG A 638 -19.11 30.96 15.87
C ARG A 638 -19.71 30.03 14.81
N LEU A 639 -20.87 29.45 15.13
CA LEU A 639 -21.41 28.28 14.44
C LEU A 639 -21.72 28.53 12.96
N ALA A 640 -22.40 29.64 12.63
CA ALA A 640 -22.75 29.95 11.24
C ALA A 640 -21.51 30.17 10.36
N GLU A 641 -20.47 30.80 10.90
CA GLU A 641 -19.21 31.01 10.20
C GLU A 641 -18.45 29.69 10.02
N SER A 642 -18.47 28.82 11.04
CA SER A 642 -17.88 27.49 10.98
C SER A 642 -18.54 26.61 9.92
N VAL A 643 -19.88 26.55 9.88
CA VAL A 643 -20.65 25.81 8.86
C VAL A 643 -20.28 26.27 7.46
N LYS A 644 -20.22 27.59 7.23
CA LYS A 644 -19.84 28.15 5.92
C LYS A 644 -18.39 27.82 5.55
N ALA A 645 -17.48 27.88 6.52
CA ALA A 645 -16.08 27.54 6.29
C ALA A 645 -15.91 26.05 5.94
N PHE A 646 -16.56 25.15 6.67
CA PHE A 646 -16.55 23.72 6.34
C PHE A 646 -17.21 23.42 4.99
N GLU A 647 -18.33 24.05 4.65
CA GLU A 647 -18.99 23.84 3.36
C GLU A 647 -18.04 24.12 2.18
N HIS A 648 -17.23 25.17 2.30
CA HIS A 648 -16.23 25.50 1.27
C HIS A 648 -15.10 24.46 1.22
N VAL A 649 -14.57 24.04 2.38
CA VAL A 649 -13.44 23.10 2.43
C VAL A 649 -13.83 21.70 1.98
N MET A 650 -15.03 21.22 2.32
CA MET A 650 -15.51 19.88 1.93
C MET A 650 -15.68 19.71 0.42
N GLN A 651 -15.71 20.80 -0.36
CA GLN A 651 -15.73 20.73 -1.83
C GLN A 651 -14.35 20.40 -2.40
N ASP A 652 -13.29 20.75 -1.66
CA ASP A 652 -11.89 20.61 -2.08
C ASP A 652 -11.22 19.39 -1.40
N ASP A 653 -11.55 19.10 -0.14
CA ASP A 653 -10.96 18.01 0.66
C ASP A 653 -11.53 16.65 0.26
N ARG A 654 -10.82 15.90 -0.57
CA ARG A 654 -11.23 14.55 -1.00
C ARG A 654 -11.35 13.53 0.14
N SER A 655 -10.64 13.75 1.25
CA SER A 655 -10.71 12.84 2.40
C SER A 655 -11.93 13.08 3.28
N HIS A 656 -12.51 14.28 3.21
CA HIS A 656 -13.53 14.77 4.14
C HIS A 656 -13.19 14.48 5.62
N ARG A 657 -11.90 14.48 5.99
CA ARG A 657 -11.43 14.00 7.30
C ARG A 657 -11.99 14.80 8.49
N PHE A 658 -12.47 16.01 8.23
CA PHE A 658 -13.10 16.89 9.22
C PHE A 658 -14.62 16.90 9.15
N VAL A 659 -15.27 16.00 8.40
CA VAL A 659 -16.73 16.02 8.25
C VAL A 659 -17.44 15.87 9.60
N GLY A 660 -16.91 15.10 10.55
CA GLY A 660 -17.48 15.01 11.90
C GLY A 660 -17.63 16.38 12.58
N ASN A 661 -16.64 17.27 12.44
CA ASN A 661 -16.70 18.64 12.96
C ASN A 661 -17.74 19.48 12.20
N TYR A 662 -17.87 19.27 10.89
CA TYR A 662 -18.90 19.94 10.09
C TYR A 662 -20.32 19.52 10.53
N LEU A 663 -20.56 18.23 10.72
CA LEU A 663 -21.85 17.70 11.20
C LEU A 663 -22.16 18.21 12.61
N ALA A 664 -21.15 18.28 13.49
CA ALA A 664 -21.29 18.86 14.81
C ALA A 664 -21.66 20.35 14.76
N ALA A 665 -21.03 21.12 13.88
CA ALA A 665 -21.36 22.53 13.65
C ALA A 665 -22.80 22.71 13.16
N ALA A 666 -23.24 21.90 12.20
CA ALA A 666 -24.60 21.92 11.68
C ALA A 666 -25.64 21.57 12.76
N LEU A 667 -25.40 20.52 13.55
CA LEU A 667 -26.27 20.13 14.67
C LEU A 667 -26.38 21.25 15.71
N LEU A 668 -25.25 21.88 16.09
CA LEU A 668 -25.24 23.00 17.03
C LEU A 668 -25.93 24.26 16.46
N CYS A 669 -25.88 24.44 15.14
CA CYS A 669 -26.58 25.53 14.45
C CYS A 669 -28.11 25.31 14.36
N GLY A 670 -28.59 24.13 14.76
CA GLY A 670 -30.01 23.80 14.83
C GLY A 670 -30.55 22.99 13.64
N ASP A 671 -29.68 22.47 12.77
CA ASP A 671 -30.11 21.70 11.62
C ASP A 671 -30.87 20.42 12.02
N SER A 672 -31.74 19.96 11.13
CA SER A 672 -32.47 18.71 11.35
C SER A 672 -31.54 17.49 11.18
N PHE A 673 -31.80 16.40 11.90
CA PHE A 673 -31.04 15.15 11.69
C PHE A 673 -31.08 14.70 10.23
N ALA A 674 -32.21 14.84 9.53
CA ALA A 674 -32.32 14.54 8.10
C ALA A 674 -31.38 15.40 7.24
N SER A 675 -31.26 16.69 7.54
CA SER A 675 -30.33 17.60 6.84
C SER A 675 -28.86 17.19 7.09
N VAL A 676 -28.52 16.93 8.35
CA VAL A 676 -27.16 16.51 8.73
C VAL A 676 -26.82 15.13 8.17
N GLN A 677 -27.79 14.21 8.09
CA GLN A 677 -27.63 12.92 7.43
C GLN A 677 -27.32 13.09 5.94
N ALA A 678 -28.01 14.00 5.26
CA ALA A 678 -27.73 14.30 3.86
C ALA A 678 -26.33 14.89 3.65
N LEU A 679 -25.84 15.71 4.60
CA LEU A 679 -24.45 16.18 4.60
C LEU A 679 -23.45 15.03 4.77
N ALA A 680 -23.70 14.12 5.73
CA ALA A 680 -22.84 12.96 5.97
C ALA A 680 -22.78 12.03 4.75
N ARG A 681 -23.89 11.87 4.02
CA ARG A 681 -23.94 11.12 2.76
C ARG A 681 -23.18 11.82 1.64
N LYS A 682 -23.29 13.14 1.54
CA LYS A 682 -22.63 13.94 0.50
C LYS A 682 -21.11 13.94 0.67
N TYR A 683 -20.63 13.95 1.92
CA TYR A 683 -19.21 14.04 2.26
C TYR A 683 -18.79 12.86 3.15
N PRO A 684 -18.75 11.62 2.61
CA PRO A 684 -18.34 10.47 3.40
C PRO A 684 -16.88 10.63 3.82
N GLU A 685 -16.58 10.41 5.11
CA GLU A 685 -15.20 10.45 5.59
C GLU A 685 -14.41 9.30 4.97
N ILE A 686 -13.26 9.63 4.40
CA ILE A 686 -12.33 8.67 3.82
C ILE A 686 -11.00 8.73 4.56
N SER A 687 -10.96 8.01 5.68
CA SER A 687 -9.76 7.86 6.52
C SER A 687 -9.08 6.50 6.29
N PHE A 688 -7.75 6.50 6.46
CA PHE A 688 -6.89 5.32 6.47
C PHE A 688 -6.96 4.53 7.78
N THR A 689 -7.41 5.13 8.89
CA THR A 689 -7.31 4.49 10.22
C THR A 689 -8.60 3.79 10.67
N GLY A 690 -9.61 3.73 9.81
CA GLY A 690 -10.85 3.01 10.08
C GLY A 690 -12.05 3.50 9.26
N GLU A 691 -13.13 2.74 9.38
CA GLU A 691 -14.41 3.09 8.77
C GLU A 691 -15.24 3.95 9.71
N THR A 692 -15.31 5.24 9.43
CA THR A 692 -16.21 6.17 10.12
C THR A 692 -17.52 6.30 9.35
N TYR A 693 -18.60 5.80 9.95
CA TYR A 693 -19.95 5.74 9.37
C TYR A 693 -20.85 6.86 9.90
N TRP A 694 -20.55 8.09 9.50
CA TRP A 694 -21.26 9.27 10.02
C TRP A 694 -22.75 9.25 9.71
N GLU A 695 -23.16 8.80 8.52
CA GLU A 695 -24.57 8.76 8.13
C GLU A 695 -25.37 7.86 9.08
N GLU A 696 -24.87 6.67 9.37
CA GLU A 696 -25.47 5.71 10.29
C GLU A 696 -25.55 6.25 11.71
N MET A 697 -24.51 6.95 12.17
CA MET A 697 -24.52 7.57 13.50
C MET A 697 -25.61 8.63 13.59
N ILE A 698 -25.76 9.50 12.59
CA ILE A 698 -26.84 10.51 12.56
C ILE A 698 -28.22 9.85 12.53
N LEU A 699 -28.38 8.77 11.76
CA LEU A 699 -29.63 7.99 11.75
C LEU A 699 -29.96 7.38 13.12
N GLN A 700 -28.95 6.93 13.88
CA GLN A 700 -29.15 6.43 15.23
C GLN A 700 -29.56 7.55 16.20
N LEU A 701 -28.94 8.74 16.10
CA LEU A 701 -29.37 9.92 16.87
C LEU A 701 -30.84 10.26 16.60
N GLU A 702 -31.26 10.21 15.34
CA GLU A 702 -32.65 10.48 14.96
C GLU A 702 -33.61 9.45 15.58
N LYS A 703 -33.24 8.17 15.63
CA LYS A 703 -34.06 7.11 16.23
C LYS A 703 -34.19 7.30 17.74
N GLU A 704 -33.09 7.56 18.44
CA GLU A 704 -33.08 7.80 19.89
C GLU A 704 -33.88 9.06 20.26
N ALA A 705 -33.81 10.11 19.43
CA ALA A 705 -34.56 11.35 19.62
C ALA A 705 -36.09 11.16 19.63
N ARG A 706 -36.62 10.09 19.03
CA ARG A 706 -38.08 9.80 19.07
C ARG A 706 -38.58 9.49 20.48
N GLY A 707 -37.69 9.09 21.39
CA GLY A 707 -38.02 8.76 22.78
C GLY A 707 -37.99 9.93 23.76
N SER A 708 -37.48 11.11 23.36
CA SER A 708 -37.29 12.24 24.29
C SER A 708 -37.29 13.60 23.58
N ALA A 709 -38.14 14.52 24.04
CA ALA A 709 -38.23 15.89 23.52
C ALA A 709 -36.94 16.70 23.74
N ASP A 710 -36.21 16.42 24.82
CA ASP A 710 -34.99 17.15 25.19
C ASP A 710 -33.72 16.55 24.55
N TYR A 711 -33.85 15.44 23.81
CA TYR A 711 -32.70 14.69 23.29
C TYR A 711 -31.76 15.54 22.44
N ARG A 712 -32.28 16.41 21.57
CA ARG A 712 -31.45 17.32 20.75
C ARG A 712 -30.62 18.28 21.59
N GLN A 713 -31.17 18.77 22.71
CA GLN A 713 -30.43 19.63 23.63
C GLN A 713 -29.31 18.83 24.31
N GLN A 714 -29.56 17.57 24.66
CA GLN A 714 -28.54 16.67 25.22
C GLN A 714 -27.42 16.41 24.20
N VAL A 715 -27.73 16.09 22.93
CA VAL A 715 -26.73 15.94 21.86
C VAL A 715 -25.87 17.20 21.75
N SER A 716 -26.51 18.37 21.68
CA SER A 716 -25.80 19.66 21.60
C SER A 716 -24.89 19.89 22.81
N GLU A 717 -25.36 19.53 24.00
CA GLU A 717 -24.57 19.63 25.23
C GLU A 717 -23.32 18.73 25.16
N LYS A 718 -23.46 17.47 24.71
CA LYS A 718 -22.34 16.52 24.64
C LYS A 718 -21.34 16.89 23.54
N ILE A 719 -21.81 17.43 22.41
CA ILE A 719 -20.92 18.02 21.40
C ILE A 719 -20.08 19.13 22.04
N ARG A 720 -20.69 20.04 22.79
CA ARG A 720 -19.93 21.12 23.47
C ARG A 720 -18.91 20.55 24.46
N TRP A 721 -19.24 19.48 25.19
CA TRP A 721 -18.29 18.81 26.09
C TRP A 721 -17.07 18.26 25.36
N VAL A 722 -17.25 17.70 24.16
CA VAL A 722 -16.13 17.27 23.29
C VAL A 722 -15.27 18.46 22.91
N LEU A 723 -15.90 19.54 22.42
CA LEU A 723 -15.19 20.72 21.91
C LEU A 723 -14.39 21.46 22.99
N SER A 724 -14.86 21.45 24.25
CA SER A 724 -14.16 22.07 25.38
C SER A 724 -13.29 21.13 26.21
N GLY A 725 -13.24 19.82 25.89
CA GLY A 725 -12.43 18.84 26.62
C GLY A 725 -12.88 18.62 28.07
N GLU A 726 -14.20 18.61 28.31
CA GLU A 726 -14.79 18.47 29.64
C GLU A 726 -14.51 17.11 30.28
N LYS A 727 -13.93 17.07 31.48
CA LYS A 727 -13.61 15.82 32.20
C LYS A 727 -14.84 14.93 32.46
N LYS A 728 -16.02 15.54 32.62
CA LYS A 728 -17.30 14.83 32.81
C LYS A 728 -17.72 14.01 31.60
N LEU A 729 -17.14 14.24 30.42
CA LEU A 729 -17.40 13.46 29.21
C LEU A 729 -17.04 11.99 29.42
N GLU A 730 -15.87 11.70 30.01
CA GLU A 730 -15.42 10.31 30.25
C GLU A 730 -16.37 9.56 31.19
N THR A 731 -16.84 10.24 32.24
CA THR A 731 -17.80 9.66 33.18
C THR A 731 -19.12 9.35 32.47
N TRP A 732 -19.63 10.27 31.65
CA TRP A 732 -20.85 10.07 30.88
C TRP A 732 -20.74 8.96 29.84
N LEU A 733 -19.61 8.86 29.13
CA LEU A 733 -19.35 7.79 28.16
C LEU A 733 -19.39 6.39 28.80
N LYS A 734 -19.02 6.28 30.08
CA LYS A 734 -19.07 5.02 30.83
C LYS A 734 -20.48 4.67 31.34
N SER A 735 -21.33 5.67 31.60
CA SER A 735 -22.63 5.47 32.26
C SER A 735 -23.86 5.57 31.35
N THR A 736 -23.75 6.17 30.17
CA THR A 736 -24.89 6.40 29.28
C THR A 736 -25.44 5.10 28.66
N HIS A 737 -26.76 5.06 28.49
CA HIS A 737 -27.49 4.00 27.77
C HIS A 737 -27.84 4.40 26.33
N GLU A 738 -27.61 5.66 25.95
CA GLU A 738 -27.85 6.18 24.59
C GLU A 738 -26.70 5.75 23.67
N SER A 739 -26.86 4.58 23.05
CA SER A 739 -25.83 3.92 22.24
C SER A 739 -25.37 4.74 21.03
N GLY A 740 -26.31 5.36 20.31
CA GLY A 740 -26.06 6.19 19.14
C GLY A 740 -25.39 7.51 19.52
N MET A 741 -25.89 8.19 20.56
CA MET A 741 -25.24 9.38 21.10
C MET A 741 -23.81 9.08 21.56
N LYS A 742 -23.63 7.97 22.29
CA LYS A 742 -22.32 7.53 22.75
C LYS A 742 -21.37 7.32 21.57
N GLN A 743 -21.79 6.55 20.55
CA GLN A 743 -20.95 6.27 19.39
C GLN A 743 -20.57 7.56 18.64
N PHE A 744 -21.54 8.45 18.38
CA PHE A 744 -21.28 9.73 17.71
C PHE A 744 -20.30 10.60 18.50
N VAL A 745 -20.53 10.77 19.80
CA VAL A 745 -19.70 11.62 20.67
C VAL A 745 -18.29 11.05 20.83
N GLN A 746 -18.15 9.73 20.96
CA GLN A 746 -16.83 9.07 21.01
C GLN A 746 -16.07 9.27 19.71
N THR A 747 -16.73 9.09 18.57
CA THR A 747 -16.11 9.26 17.26
C THR A 747 -15.69 10.71 17.06
N LEU A 748 -16.57 11.67 17.37
CA LEU A 748 -16.27 13.10 17.27
C LEU A 748 -15.07 13.52 18.12
N ALA A 749 -14.86 12.91 19.29
CA ALA A 749 -13.71 13.21 20.15
C ALA A 749 -12.35 12.81 19.53
N HIS A 750 -12.36 12.01 18.46
CA HIS A 750 -11.16 11.60 17.72
C HIS A 750 -11.02 12.32 16.37
N VAL A 751 -11.92 13.27 16.04
CA VAL A 751 -11.82 14.08 14.82
C VAL A 751 -10.83 15.22 15.06
N GLY A 752 -9.65 15.15 14.43
CA GLY A 752 -8.60 16.16 14.58
C GLY A 752 -7.37 15.89 13.73
#